data_AF-A0A815QV87-F1
#
_entry.id   AF-A0A815QV87-F1
#
_cell.length_a   1.000
_cell.length_b   1.000
_cell.length_c   1.000
_cell.angle_alpha   90.00
_cell.angle_beta   90.00
_cell.angle_gamma   90.00
#
_symmetry.space_group_name_H-M   'P 1'
#
loop_
_entity.id
_entity.type
_entity.pdbx_description
1 polymer ?
#
loop_
_entity_poly.entity_id
_entity_poly.type
_entity_poly.pdbx_seq_one_letter_code
_entity_poly.pdbx_strand_id
1 'polypeptide(L)'
;MTSSSYMLERELLGSARAIIDANSNAPLTAQPQYNAYLGSYGMSSQLPYTTTSTSFSYLGNGTGPTESAESKKALADLQDQLRLLKKDLANKDTLVQELTSMKDANKHVHFEPDRYDALSGLDRTSLAAARRELDQCRMKIDGLTHDLRETTIKLAAKDERINELKNENDSIKREHDLISQANNQIRLRVRELESNVNSYDSVANKSTLTISSMQKDAKEKQDQLLELQARIRTHMEEREASERKMDVLHKKLQELFAQLSVTLGHDYGQPSVASFETVMTRIADINAENTLLKGKMIKIEDASKLLEKENETNRATIQQMTNRLQSYDHYNANHRLQIDTIKAERDAALHDKETIKTELETVKSRLDSIQKAWQNTRGELDQRENKYSSHELHMKQLENDVVYIKSCFDAFKQQIGQLLSDGYVKVEPKEDEIKEKVQLLMQSSKDRGVIITNLQNQKEQLAKQLQEQIDINKEVDKKRAHTETHLYELENRFKTLNMNCTTAEVYRESHKQDKAKFHHFLERLGSIMKIENISNDLGYELNPDVLLQRVEQLMKIENNSIIDQKTSTYNLQRKIQQLKEQMENKDLHLDLLRKKVLALEEGRSAKTDLEHEIDDHVILSRKMKLKVESLTQQVNELRNENTQLKSQHTDGHTLKGRLVEREKEIRRLLETISQLENTRDKQAVKISTLQDRMHIVDDDTNRTLISSDNAVRTLSNELRFLKGSLQQVTEREQQLLDFRALIARMLGLDAKTLSVPDYEITARLERLLTVVQPTMVVPMLQLPSSTTKSPNIPQQQQQQPPYNNRHQHQHQHHHHQPATHSALGRRRSPSPVSRRTEANNRARSLSPLHIGIDPRTY
;
A
#
# COMPACT_ATOMS: atom_id res chain seq x y z
N MET A 1 56.08 -32.21 15.91
CA MET A 1 55.78 -33.14 17.03
C MET A 1 54.27 -33.16 17.18
N THR A 2 53.62 -34.09 16.47
CA THR A 2 52.96 -35.31 17.02
C THR A 2 51.68 -34.99 17.79
N SER A 3 50.54 -35.66 17.65
CA SER A 3 49.94 -36.62 16.70
C SER A 3 48.67 -37.12 17.42
N SER A 4 47.55 -37.24 16.70
CA SER A 4 46.43 -38.20 16.93
C SER A 4 45.28 -37.72 16.03
N SER A 5 45.01 -38.24 14.83
CA SER A 5 45.20 -39.56 14.22
C SER A 5 44.25 -40.65 14.72
N TYR A 6 43.29 -40.93 13.83
CA TYR A 6 42.67 -42.21 13.47
C TYR A 6 41.57 -42.81 14.34
N MET A 7 40.43 -43.06 13.70
CA MET A 7 39.86 -44.38 13.35
C MET A 7 38.40 -44.16 12.86
N LEU A 8 37.83 -44.80 11.84
CA LEU A 8 38.26 -45.81 10.87
C LEU A 8 37.21 -45.86 9.73
N GLU A 9 37.68 -46.14 8.51
CA GLU A 9 37.17 -47.09 7.50
C GLU A 9 35.65 -47.33 7.31
N ARG A 10 35.14 -47.07 6.11
CA ARG A 10 34.91 -48.04 5.00
C ARG A 10 33.89 -49.13 5.36
N GLU A 11 32.76 -49.12 4.66
CA GLU A 11 32.34 -50.33 3.95
C GLU A 11 31.49 -50.03 2.71
N LEU A 12 31.80 -50.83 1.70
CA LEU A 12 31.32 -50.88 0.34
C LEU A 12 30.31 -52.03 0.25
N LEU A 13 29.40 -51.94 -0.72
CA LEU A 13 28.72 -53.04 -1.44
C LEU A 13 27.47 -53.70 -0.84
N GLY A 14 26.52 -53.94 -1.76
CA GLY A 14 25.37 -54.83 -1.60
C GLY A 14 24.21 -54.43 -2.53
N SER A 15 24.32 -54.50 -3.87
CA SER A 15 24.24 -55.73 -4.71
C SER A 15 22.77 -56.23 -4.85
N ALA A 16 22.18 -56.66 -5.98
CA ALA A 16 22.56 -56.79 -7.39
C ALA A 16 21.36 -57.41 -8.18
N ARG A 17 21.51 -57.45 -9.52
CA ARG A 17 20.99 -58.38 -10.59
C ARG A 17 20.23 -57.64 -11.70
N ALA A 18 20.38 -57.94 -13.00
CA ALA A 18 21.16 -58.90 -13.81
C ALA A 18 21.02 -58.44 -15.30
N ILE A 19 22.08 -58.37 -16.12
CA ILE A 19 22.59 -59.35 -17.13
C ILE A 19 22.02 -59.22 -18.58
N ILE A 20 22.97 -59.13 -19.54
CA ILE A 20 23.02 -59.42 -21.01
C ILE A 20 22.72 -58.32 -22.07
N ASP A 21 23.82 -57.68 -22.53
CA ASP A 21 24.46 -57.66 -23.86
C ASP A 21 23.68 -57.80 -25.20
N ALA A 22 24.01 -56.94 -26.18
CA ALA A 22 24.75 -57.33 -27.41
C ALA A 22 25.16 -56.14 -28.33
N ASN A 23 26.48 -56.07 -28.59
CA ASN A 23 27.24 -55.68 -29.81
C ASN A 23 26.98 -54.36 -30.56
N SER A 24 27.91 -53.39 -30.67
CA SER A 24 29.31 -53.36 -31.22
C SER A 24 29.41 -53.19 -32.75
N ASN A 25 29.91 -52.04 -33.23
CA ASN A 25 31.25 -51.87 -33.82
C ASN A 25 31.41 -50.63 -34.74
N ALA A 26 32.32 -49.77 -34.29
CA ALA A 26 33.45 -49.17 -35.01
C ALA A 26 33.28 -48.01 -36.05
N PRO A 27 34.33 -47.16 -36.17
CA PRO A 27 34.27 -45.79 -36.72
C PRO A 27 35.10 -45.61 -38.01
N LEU A 28 35.06 -44.42 -38.64
CA LEU A 28 36.16 -43.92 -39.49
C LEU A 28 36.03 -42.42 -39.84
N THR A 29 37.17 -41.76 -39.72
CA THR A 29 37.58 -40.43 -40.19
C THR A 29 37.59 -40.28 -41.72
N ALA A 30 37.29 -39.08 -42.24
CA ALA A 30 38.03 -38.44 -43.36
C ALA A 30 37.55 -36.99 -43.63
N GLN A 31 38.53 -36.09 -43.71
CA GLN A 31 38.53 -34.74 -44.29
C GLN A 31 38.55 -34.85 -45.87
N PRO A 32 38.74 -33.80 -46.74
CA PRO A 32 39.02 -32.36 -46.56
C PRO A 32 38.44 -31.37 -47.64
N GLN A 33 38.94 -30.11 -47.61
CA GLN A 33 39.28 -29.21 -48.76
C GLN A 33 38.18 -28.34 -49.41
N TYR A 34 38.39 -27.11 -49.90
CA TYR A 34 39.45 -26.08 -49.78
C TYR A 34 38.92 -24.80 -50.50
N ASN A 35 39.37 -23.62 -50.05
CA ASN A 35 39.69 -22.39 -50.80
C ASN A 35 38.67 -21.54 -51.60
N ALA A 36 38.66 -20.24 -51.24
CA ALA A 36 39.15 -19.08 -52.01
C ALA A 36 38.13 -17.92 -51.97
N TYR A 37 38.37 -16.85 -51.21
CA TYR A 37 39.21 -15.66 -51.49
C TYR A 37 38.62 -14.65 -52.48
N LEU A 38 38.72 -13.38 -52.06
CA LEU A 38 38.52 -12.11 -52.76
C LEU A 38 37.06 -11.65 -52.88
N GLY A 39 36.64 -10.48 -52.40
CA GLY A 39 37.39 -9.34 -51.90
C GLY A 39 36.88 -8.05 -52.53
N SER A 40 36.50 -7.12 -51.65
CA SER A 40 36.84 -5.70 -51.74
C SER A 40 35.90 -4.71 -52.46
N TYR A 41 35.45 -3.77 -51.62
CA TYR A 41 35.38 -2.31 -51.79
C TYR A 41 34.37 -1.68 -52.76
N GLY A 42 33.67 -0.66 -52.23
CA GLY A 42 33.16 0.43 -53.05
C GLY A 42 32.04 1.23 -52.40
N MET A 43 32.41 2.31 -51.72
CA MET A 43 31.52 3.36 -51.23
C MET A 43 30.56 3.92 -52.31
N SER A 44 29.37 4.36 -51.92
CA SER A 44 29.05 5.81 -51.78
C SER A 44 27.55 6.12 -51.93
N SER A 45 27.20 7.23 -51.29
CA SER A 45 25.93 7.97 -51.20
C SER A 45 25.16 8.23 -52.50
N GLN A 46 23.83 8.28 -52.43
CA GLN A 46 23.00 9.50 -52.56
C GLN A 46 21.51 9.18 -52.80
N LEU A 47 20.64 9.99 -52.20
CA LEU A 47 19.19 10.11 -52.47
C LEU A 47 18.91 10.45 -53.95
N PRO A 48 17.67 10.24 -54.46
CA PRO A 48 16.71 11.37 -54.45
C PRO A 48 15.22 10.99 -54.29
N TYR A 49 14.45 12.00 -53.90
CA TYR A 49 12.99 12.10 -53.87
C TYR A 49 12.34 11.86 -55.24
N THR A 50 11.12 11.30 -55.27
CA THR A 50 10.03 11.79 -56.15
C THR A 50 8.65 11.56 -55.52
N THR A 51 7.81 12.58 -55.68
CA THR A 51 6.39 12.73 -55.37
C THR A 51 5.48 12.04 -56.38
N THR A 52 4.35 11.47 -55.95
CA THR A 52 3.17 11.32 -56.81
C THR A 52 1.86 11.44 -56.02
N SER A 53 1.07 12.46 -56.36
CA SER A 53 -0.35 12.60 -56.07
C SER A 53 -1.17 11.63 -56.93
N THR A 54 -2.20 10.99 -56.36
CA THR A 54 -3.39 10.60 -57.13
C THR A 54 -4.63 10.65 -56.24
N SER A 55 -5.52 11.59 -56.57
CA SER A 55 -6.91 11.66 -56.14
C SER A 55 -7.74 10.66 -56.95
N PHE A 56 -8.66 9.90 -56.34
CA PHE A 56 -9.87 9.41 -57.02
C PHE A 56 -10.97 9.08 -56.02
N SER A 57 -12.20 9.15 -56.51
CA SER A 57 -13.43 9.52 -55.81
C SER A 57 -14.57 8.50 -56.05
N TYR A 58 -15.48 8.35 -55.07
CA TYR A 58 -16.86 7.77 -55.13
C TYR A 58 -16.98 6.26 -55.48
N LEU A 59 -17.82 5.37 -54.92
CA LEU A 59 -19.01 5.33 -54.04
C LEU A 59 -18.84 4.06 -53.14
N GLY A 60 -19.31 3.92 -51.90
CA GLY A 60 -20.52 4.48 -51.28
C GLY A 60 -21.66 3.45 -51.25
N ASN A 61 -21.52 2.36 -50.49
CA ASN A 61 -22.64 1.61 -49.92
C ASN A 61 -22.16 0.71 -48.76
N GLY A 62 -22.50 1.09 -47.53
CA GLY A 62 -22.16 0.36 -46.31
C GLY A 62 -22.70 1.09 -45.10
N THR A 63 -23.77 0.55 -44.55
CA THR A 63 -24.52 0.99 -43.36
C THR A 63 -23.62 1.28 -42.15
N GLY A 64 -23.64 2.51 -41.66
CA GLY A 64 -22.90 2.91 -40.45
C GLY A 64 -23.64 2.54 -39.15
N PRO A 65 -22.91 2.44 -38.02
CA PRO A 65 -23.51 2.56 -36.70
C PRO A 65 -23.66 4.05 -36.35
N THR A 66 -24.79 4.38 -35.72
CA THR A 66 -25.19 5.71 -35.27
C THR A 66 -24.17 6.33 -34.30
N GLU A 67 -23.51 7.41 -34.71
CA GLU A 67 -22.82 8.33 -33.79
C GLU A 67 -23.86 9.05 -32.92
N SER A 68 -23.76 8.87 -31.60
CA SER A 68 -24.60 9.56 -30.61
C SER A 68 -24.47 11.08 -30.74
N ALA A 69 -25.60 11.78 -30.69
CA ALA A 69 -25.68 13.24 -30.68
C ALA A 69 -24.85 13.90 -29.55
N GLU A 70 -24.55 13.15 -28.48
CA GLU A 70 -23.68 13.59 -27.39
C GLU A 70 -22.22 13.79 -27.84
N SER A 71 -21.74 12.98 -28.78
CA SER A 71 -20.35 13.08 -29.27
C SER A 71 -20.13 14.34 -30.11
N LYS A 72 -21.14 14.75 -30.88
CA LYS A 72 -21.11 16.01 -31.65
C LYS A 72 -21.20 17.24 -30.76
N LYS A 73 -21.97 17.16 -29.67
CA LYS A 73 -22.05 18.23 -28.67
C LYS A 73 -20.74 18.37 -27.88
N ALA A 74 -20.14 17.27 -27.46
CA ALA A 74 -18.84 17.27 -26.77
C ALA A 74 -17.72 17.83 -27.65
N LEU A 75 -17.74 17.55 -28.96
CA LEU A 75 -16.77 18.10 -29.91
C LEU A 75 -16.95 19.62 -30.12
N ALA A 76 -18.20 20.10 -30.15
CA ALA A 76 -18.50 21.53 -30.23
C ALA A 76 -18.06 22.29 -28.96
N ASP A 77 -18.34 21.72 -27.79
CA ASP A 77 -17.93 22.31 -26.49
C ASP A 77 -16.38 22.36 -26.36
N LEU A 78 -15.67 21.33 -26.86
CA LEU A 78 -14.21 21.32 -26.93
C LEU A 78 -13.65 22.37 -27.90
N GLN A 79 -14.32 22.61 -29.03
CA GLN A 79 -13.92 23.64 -29.99
C GLN A 79 -14.11 25.05 -29.41
N ASP A 80 -15.18 25.28 -28.66
CA ASP A 80 -15.42 26.58 -28.00
C ASP A 80 -14.44 26.83 -26.85
N GLN A 81 -14.08 25.80 -26.08
CA GLN A 81 -13.02 25.91 -25.06
C GLN A 81 -11.66 26.23 -25.68
N LEU A 82 -11.30 25.60 -26.81
CA LEU A 82 -10.09 25.91 -27.55
C LEU A 82 -10.08 27.36 -28.09
N ARG A 83 -11.23 27.89 -28.49
CA ARG A 83 -11.36 29.26 -28.98
C ARG A 83 -11.17 30.29 -27.87
N LEU A 84 -11.68 29.98 -26.66
CA LEU A 84 -11.51 30.81 -25.48
C LEU A 84 -10.04 30.84 -25.02
N LEU A 85 -9.39 29.68 -24.97
CA LEU A 85 -7.98 29.57 -24.60
C LEU A 85 -7.05 30.28 -25.59
N LYS A 86 -7.36 30.24 -26.89
CA LYS A 86 -6.62 31.02 -27.91
C LYS A 86 -6.77 32.53 -27.71
N LYS A 87 -7.94 33.02 -27.30
CA LYS A 87 -8.18 34.44 -27.01
C LYS A 87 -7.40 34.89 -25.77
N ASP A 88 -7.36 34.06 -24.73
CA ASP A 88 -6.57 34.33 -23.52
C ASP A 88 -5.07 34.32 -23.79
N LEU A 89 -4.59 33.44 -24.68
CA LEU A 89 -3.18 33.44 -25.08
C LEU A 89 -2.82 34.74 -25.81
N ALA A 90 -3.66 35.19 -26.74
CA ALA A 90 -3.45 36.46 -27.46
C ALA A 90 -3.45 37.67 -26.50
N ASN A 91 -4.33 37.69 -25.50
CA ASN A 91 -4.36 38.75 -24.48
C ASN A 91 -3.09 38.75 -23.60
N LYS A 92 -2.55 37.56 -23.30
CA LYS A 92 -1.28 37.43 -22.57
C LYS A 92 -0.10 37.89 -23.41
N ASP A 93 -0.09 37.57 -24.71
CA ASP A 93 0.96 38.03 -25.62
C ASP A 93 0.95 39.56 -25.78
N THR A 94 -0.23 40.20 -25.83
CA THR A 94 -0.32 41.67 -25.83
C THR A 94 0.20 42.29 -24.53
N LEU A 95 -0.06 41.66 -23.38
CA LEU A 95 0.44 42.14 -22.09
C LEU A 95 1.96 41.97 -21.96
N VAL A 96 2.50 40.88 -22.49
CA VAL A 96 3.96 40.68 -22.58
C VAL A 96 4.57 41.76 -23.48
N GLN A 97 3.94 42.11 -24.60
CA GLN A 97 4.44 43.15 -25.50
C GLN A 97 4.44 44.55 -24.84
N GLU A 98 3.41 44.90 -24.04
CA GLU A 98 3.38 46.13 -23.24
C GLU A 98 4.46 46.16 -22.14
N LEU A 99 4.66 45.04 -21.43
CA LEU A 99 5.69 44.94 -20.39
C LEU A 99 7.11 44.98 -20.95
N THR A 100 7.31 44.48 -22.18
CA THR A 100 8.60 44.55 -22.86
C THR A 100 8.88 45.97 -23.37
N SER A 101 7.85 46.68 -23.85
CA SER A 101 7.92 48.10 -24.24
C SER A 101 8.26 49.03 -23.08
N MET A 102 7.75 48.79 -21.87
CA MET A 102 8.09 49.59 -20.68
C MET A 102 9.52 49.35 -20.18
N LYS A 103 10.13 48.20 -20.51
CA LYS A 103 11.50 47.87 -20.08
C LYS A 103 12.57 48.63 -20.86
N ASP A 104 12.25 49.09 -22.07
CA ASP A 104 13.16 49.88 -22.93
C ASP A 104 13.10 51.39 -22.67
N ALA A 105 12.07 51.88 -21.96
CA ALA A 105 11.94 53.29 -21.59
C ALA A 105 12.85 53.73 -20.42
N ASN A 106 13.61 52.82 -19.80
CA ASN A 106 14.37 53.09 -18.58
C ASN A 106 15.90 53.12 -18.75
N LYS A 107 16.40 53.42 -19.96
CA LYS A 107 17.85 53.41 -20.28
C LYS A 107 18.47 54.74 -20.73
N HIS A 108 17.74 55.85 -20.72
CA HIS A 108 18.35 57.16 -21.00
C HIS A 108 17.96 58.21 -19.95
N VAL A 109 18.75 58.27 -18.87
CA VAL A 109 18.97 59.53 -18.15
C VAL A 109 20.48 59.76 -18.13
N HIS A 110 20.93 60.50 -19.13
CA HIS A 110 22.26 61.08 -19.20
C HIS A 110 22.24 62.30 -18.27
N PHE A 111 23.02 62.27 -17.18
CA PHE A 111 23.16 63.43 -16.29
C PHE A 111 24.36 64.27 -16.78
N GLU A 112 24.05 65.40 -17.40
CA GLU A 112 25.02 66.46 -17.71
C GLU A 112 25.44 67.16 -16.40
N PRO A 113 26.74 67.38 -16.15
CA PRO A 113 27.19 68.14 -15.00
C PRO A 113 27.47 69.59 -15.44
N ASP A 114 26.54 70.50 -15.18
CA ASP A 114 26.96 71.89 -15.00
C ASP A 114 26.00 72.77 -14.20
N ARG A 115 26.64 73.59 -13.36
CA ARG A 115 26.18 74.81 -12.67
C ARG A 115 25.14 74.67 -11.57
N TYR A 116 25.59 74.86 -10.32
CA TYR A 116 25.21 76.02 -9.51
C TYR A 116 26.26 76.26 -8.41
N ASP A 117 27.19 77.18 -8.71
CA ASP A 117 27.76 78.07 -7.70
C ASP A 117 26.63 79.01 -7.25
N ALA A 118 26.07 78.77 -6.08
CA ALA A 118 25.44 79.76 -5.20
C ALA A 118 24.82 79.03 -4.01
N LEU A 119 25.42 79.20 -2.82
CA LEU A 119 24.79 79.29 -1.49
C LEU A 119 25.85 78.97 -0.42
N SER A 120 26.78 79.92 -0.25
CA SER A 120 27.52 80.09 0.99
C SER A 120 26.51 80.42 2.10
N GLY A 121 26.13 79.43 2.92
CA GLY A 121 25.25 79.67 4.07
C GLY A 121 24.40 78.50 4.55
N LEU A 122 24.76 77.25 4.26
CA LEU A 122 24.11 76.08 4.85
C LEU A 122 25.06 75.32 5.77
N ASP A 123 24.56 75.07 6.97
CA ASP A 123 25.26 74.59 8.16
C ASP A 123 26.17 73.39 7.84
N ARG A 124 27.45 73.46 8.23
CA ARG A 124 28.49 72.44 7.92
C ARG A 124 28.11 71.04 8.43
N THR A 125 27.23 71.00 9.43
CA THR A 125 26.55 69.85 10.03
C THR A 125 25.53 69.20 9.08
N SER A 126 24.72 69.98 8.36
CA SER A 126 23.71 69.48 7.42
C SER A 126 24.35 68.82 6.19
N LEU A 127 25.46 69.38 5.69
CA LEU A 127 26.21 68.78 4.58
C LEU A 127 26.90 67.48 5.01
N ALA A 128 27.39 67.41 6.24
CA ALA A 128 27.98 66.19 6.80
C ALA A 128 26.93 65.09 7.05
N ALA A 129 25.71 65.46 7.47
CA ALA A 129 24.59 64.54 7.64
C ALA A 129 24.15 63.94 6.28
N ALA A 130 23.94 64.77 5.26
CA ALA A 130 23.60 64.31 3.92
C ALA A 130 24.69 63.39 3.31
N ARG A 131 25.97 63.67 3.58
CA ARG A 131 27.07 62.78 3.15
C ARG A 131 27.04 61.42 3.86
N ARG A 132 26.78 61.39 5.17
CA ARG A 132 26.63 60.12 5.90
C ARG A 132 25.43 59.31 5.42
N GLU A 133 24.31 59.95 5.14
CA GLU A 133 23.13 59.29 4.59
C GLU A 133 23.40 58.76 3.18
N LEU A 134 24.14 59.50 2.35
CA LEU A 134 24.59 59.03 1.03
C LEU A 134 25.51 57.81 1.13
N ASP A 135 26.48 57.84 2.05
CA ASP A 135 27.40 56.71 2.28
C ASP A 135 26.67 55.49 2.85
N GLN A 136 25.68 55.70 3.72
CA GLN A 136 24.81 54.63 4.22
C GLN A 136 23.94 54.03 3.10
N CYS A 137 23.40 54.86 2.22
CA CYS A 137 22.69 54.40 1.03
C CYS A 137 23.61 53.60 0.09
N ARG A 138 24.85 54.05 -0.10
CA ARG A 138 25.87 53.32 -0.90
C ARG A 138 26.21 51.97 -0.30
N MET A 139 26.47 51.89 1.00
CA MET A 139 26.71 50.60 1.67
C MET A 139 25.52 49.65 1.54
N LYS A 140 24.29 50.17 1.61
CA LYS A 140 23.07 49.38 1.42
C LYS A 140 22.93 48.91 -0.03
N ILE A 141 23.25 49.76 -1.01
CA ILE A 141 23.28 49.39 -2.42
C ILE A 141 24.33 48.32 -2.67
N ASP A 142 25.54 48.46 -2.13
CA ASP A 142 26.62 47.49 -2.29
C ASP A 142 26.26 46.13 -1.66
N GLY A 143 25.65 46.14 -0.47
CA GLY A 143 25.13 44.95 0.19
C GLY A 143 24.03 44.27 -0.64
N LEU A 144 23.03 45.02 -1.09
CA LEU A 144 21.98 44.49 -1.97
C LEU A 144 22.54 43.96 -3.30
N THR A 145 23.56 44.61 -3.85
CA THR A 145 24.21 44.18 -5.10
C THR A 145 25.01 42.89 -4.89
N HIS A 146 25.62 42.72 -3.72
CA HIS A 146 26.26 41.47 -3.33
C HIS A 146 25.25 40.34 -3.20
N ASP A 147 24.15 40.55 -2.47
CA ASP A 147 23.08 39.56 -2.29
C ASP A 147 22.44 39.18 -3.64
N LEU A 148 22.27 40.15 -4.54
CA LEU A 148 21.74 39.92 -5.89
C LEU A 148 22.71 39.06 -6.73
N ARG A 149 24.03 39.29 -6.62
CA ARG A 149 25.02 38.41 -7.26
C ARG A 149 25.00 37.01 -6.68
N GLU A 150 24.95 36.87 -5.36
CA GLU A 150 24.96 35.56 -4.70
C GLU A 150 23.71 34.74 -5.06
N THR A 151 22.54 35.38 -5.07
CA THR A 151 21.28 34.75 -5.49
C THR A 151 21.30 34.37 -6.97
N THR A 152 21.91 35.21 -7.83
CA THR A 152 22.08 34.89 -9.26
C THR A 152 22.97 33.66 -9.46
N ILE A 153 24.08 33.55 -8.73
CA ILE A 153 24.97 32.37 -8.78
C ILE A 153 24.24 31.11 -8.31
N LYS A 154 23.49 31.20 -7.19
CA LYS A 154 22.68 30.08 -6.68
C LYS A 154 21.60 29.66 -7.68
N LEU A 155 21.00 30.62 -8.40
CA LEU A 155 19.99 30.35 -9.42
C LEU A 155 20.62 29.65 -10.63
N ALA A 156 21.78 30.12 -11.12
CA ALA A 156 22.52 29.47 -12.20
C ALA A 156 22.91 28.02 -11.87
N ALA A 157 23.38 27.75 -10.64
CA ALA A 157 23.69 26.40 -10.19
C ALA A 157 22.46 25.49 -10.13
N LYS A 158 21.29 26.04 -9.75
CA LYS A 158 20.02 25.30 -9.80
C LYS A 158 19.59 25.00 -11.24
N ASP A 159 19.76 25.95 -12.16
CA ASP A 159 19.45 25.75 -13.58
C ASP A 159 20.34 24.69 -14.22
N GLU A 160 21.63 24.66 -13.88
CA GLU A 160 22.56 23.60 -14.30
C GLU A 160 22.10 22.23 -13.78
N ARG A 161 21.75 22.14 -12.49
CA ARG A 161 21.22 20.89 -11.91
C ARG A 161 19.91 20.45 -12.56
N ILE A 162 19.03 21.39 -12.91
CA ILE A 162 17.78 21.09 -13.64
C ILE A 162 18.11 20.52 -15.03
N ASN A 163 19.10 21.06 -15.72
CA ASN A 163 19.51 20.57 -17.04
C ASN A 163 20.15 19.17 -16.97
N GLU A 164 20.96 18.90 -15.96
CA GLU A 164 21.48 17.55 -15.69
C GLU A 164 20.34 16.54 -15.49
N LEU A 165 19.37 16.87 -14.62
CA LEU A 165 18.21 16.01 -14.36
C LEU A 165 17.34 15.81 -15.60
N LYS A 166 17.21 16.82 -16.47
CA LYS A 166 16.52 16.68 -17.76
C LYS A 166 17.26 15.70 -18.68
N ASN A 167 18.57 15.83 -18.80
CA ASN A 167 19.39 14.94 -19.62
C ASN A 167 19.33 13.48 -19.12
N GLU A 168 19.38 13.28 -17.80
CA GLU A 168 19.24 11.97 -17.17
C GLU A 168 17.84 11.38 -17.45
N ASN A 169 16.78 12.17 -17.30
CA ASN A 169 15.41 11.75 -17.59
C ASN A 169 15.23 11.37 -19.07
N ASP A 170 15.81 12.14 -19.99
CA ASP A 170 15.79 11.80 -21.42
C ASP A 170 16.61 10.55 -21.75
N SER A 171 17.71 10.29 -21.02
CA SER A 171 18.45 9.03 -21.14
C SER A 171 17.61 7.83 -20.70
N ILE A 172 16.97 7.93 -19.53
CA ILE A 172 16.09 6.89 -19.00
C ILE A 172 14.90 6.63 -19.94
N LYS A 173 14.32 7.67 -20.54
CA LYS A 173 13.25 7.51 -21.55
C LYS A 173 13.73 6.72 -22.77
N ARG A 174 14.92 7.05 -23.31
CA ARG A 174 15.49 6.31 -24.45
C ARG A 174 15.74 4.83 -24.10
N GLU A 175 16.28 4.55 -22.92
CA GLU A 175 16.47 3.18 -22.44
C GLU A 175 15.14 2.43 -22.28
N HIS A 176 14.14 3.08 -21.70
CA HIS A 176 12.80 2.52 -21.57
C HIS A 176 12.19 2.19 -22.95
N ASP A 177 12.33 3.08 -23.94
CA ASP A 177 11.81 2.87 -25.28
C ASP A 177 12.52 1.69 -25.98
N LEU A 178 13.84 1.56 -25.80
CA LEU A 178 14.61 0.41 -26.30
C LEU A 178 14.18 -0.91 -25.65
N ILE A 179 14.01 -0.93 -24.33
CA ILE A 179 13.52 -2.11 -23.60
C ILE A 179 12.10 -2.45 -24.02
N SER A 180 11.24 -1.45 -24.23
CA SER A 180 9.87 -1.63 -24.71
C SER A 180 9.83 -2.24 -26.11
N GLN A 181 10.69 -1.77 -27.03
CA GLN A 181 10.83 -2.35 -28.37
C GLN A 181 11.34 -3.80 -28.32
N ALA A 182 12.35 -4.09 -27.50
CA ALA A 182 12.87 -5.45 -27.32
C ALA A 182 11.79 -6.40 -26.75
N ASN A 183 11.03 -5.95 -25.75
CA ASN A 183 9.91 -6.71 -25.21
C ASN A 183 8.83 -6.99 -26.25
N ASN A 184 8.53 -6.02 -27.13
CA ASN A 184 7.57 -6.23 -28.22
C ASN A 184 8.08 -7.25 -29.24
N GLN A 185 9.37 -7.25 -29.57
CA GLN A 185 9.98 -8.26 -30.44
C GLN A 185 9.92 -9.66 -29.81
N ILE A 186 10.24 -9.79 -28.52
CA ILE A 186 10.13 -11.07 -27.79
C ILE A 186 8.69 -11.56 -27.79
N ARG A 187 7.70 -10.69 -27.51
CA ARG A 187 6.27 -11.05 -27.54
C ARG A 187 5.81 -11.51 -28.93
N LEU A 188 6.32 -10.91 -30.00
CA LEU A 188 6.04 -11.34 -31.38
C LEU A 188 6.64 -12.73 -31.63
N ARG A 189 7.88 -12.97 -31.20
CA ARG A 189 8.55 -14.26 -31.36
C ARG A 189 7.85 -15.37 -30.56
N VAL A 190 7.38 -15.08 -29.36
CA VAL A 190 6.59 -16.03 -28.54
C VAL A 190 5.30 -16.40 -29.27
N ARG A 191 4.55 -15.42 -29.79
CA ARG A 191 3.33 -15.69 -30.57
C ARG A 191 3.58 -16.56 -31.81
N GLU A 192 4.68 -16.33 -32.51
CA GLU A 192 5.08 -17.14 -33.66
C GLU A 192 5.40 -18.59 -33.23
N LEU A 193 6.14 -18.78 -32.13
CA LEU A 193 6.44 -20.10 -31.59
C LEU A 193 5.19 -20.82 -31.09
N GLU A 194 4.26 -20.14 -30.42
CA GLU A 194 2.96 -20.68 -30.01
C GLU A 194 2.14 -21.14 -31.23
N SER A 195 2.11 -20.34 -32.30
CA SER A 195 1.44 -20.72 -33.55
C SER A 195 2.08 -21.96 -34.20
N ASN A 196 3.41 -22.08 -34.14
CA ASN A 196 4.13 -23.23 -34.67
C ASN A 196 3.85 -24.49 -33.85
N VAL A 197 3.81 -24.40 -32.51
CA VAL A 197 3.45 -25.52 -31.63
C VAL A 197 2.03 -26.01 -31.92
N ASN A 198 1.06 -25.09 -32.03
CA ASN A 198 -0.32 -25.45 -32.37
C ASN A 198 -0.42 -26.15 -33.75
N SER A 199 0.41 -25.74 -34.72
CA SER A 199 0.51 -26.40 -36.02
C SER A 199 1.08 -27.82 -35.89
N TYR A 200 2.15 -27.99 -35.11
CA TYR A 200 2.74 -29.31 -34.85
C TYR A 200 1.78 -30.24 -34.11
N ASP A 201 1.03 -29.75 -33.13
CA ASP A 201 0.01 -30.53 -32.41
C ASP A 201 -1.12 -30.96 -33.35
N SER A 202 -1.55 -30.08 -34.25
CA SER A 202 -2.53 -30.43 -35.30
C SER A 202 -2.03 -31.54 -36.22
N VAL A 203 -0.76 -31.49 -36.63
CA VAL A 203 -0.13 -32.54 -37.45
C VAL A 203 0.04 -33.84 -36.66
N ALA A 204 0.46 -33.76 -35.39
CA ALA A 204 0.62 -34.92 -34.51
C ALA A 204 -0.72 -35.62 -34.20
N ASN A 205 -1.80 -34.84 -34.04
CA ASN A 205 -3.15 -35.40 -33.88
C ASN A 205 -3.61 -36.12 -35.14
N LYS A 206 -3.37 -35.54 -36.32
CA LYS A 206 -3.69 -36.19 -37.61
C LYS A 206 -2.90 -37.49 -37.81
N SER A 207 -1.60 -37.49 -37.49
CA SER A 207 -0.78 -38.71 -37.60
C SER A 207 -1.21 -39.79 -36.60
N THR A 208 -1.54 -39.42 -35.36
CA THR A 208 -2.07 -40.33 -34.34
C THR A 208 -3.40 -40.96 -34.75
N LEU A 209 -4.31 -40.18 -35.34
CA LEU A 209 -5.57 -40.70 -35.90
C LEU A 209 -5.32 -41.69 -37.04
N THR A 210 -4.37 -41.37 -37.93
CA THR A 210 -4.01 -42.24 -39.05
C THR A 210 -3.42 -43.55 -38.55
N ILE A 211 -2.51 -43.50 -37.58
CA ILE A 211 -1.92 -44.68 -36.95
C ILE A 211 -2.99 -45.53 -36.26
N SER A 212 -3.91 -44.91 -35.53
CA SER A 212 -4.99 -45.62 -34.85
C SER A 212 -5.93 -46.33 -35.84
N SER A 213 -6.24 -45.69 -36.96
CA SER A 213 -7.00 -46.30 -38.06
C SER A 213 -6.26 -47.49 -38.65
N MET A 214 -4.97 -47.34 -38.97
CA MET A 214 -4.16 -48.44 -39.51
C MET A 214 -4.01 -49.61 -38.53
N GLN A 215 -3.90 -49.34 -37.22
CA GLN A 215 -3.86 -50.38 -36.19
C GLN A 215 -5.17 -51.14 -36.08
N LYS A 216 -6.31 -50.44 -36.20
CA LYS A 216 -7.62 -51.07 -36.22
C LYS A 216 -7.77 -51.98 -37.44
N ASP A 217 -7.41 -51.49 -38.63
CA ASP A 217 -7.46 -52.28 -39.87
C ASP A 217 -6.54 -53.50 -39.79
N ALA A 218 -5.33 -53.34 -39.25
CA ALA A 218 -4.40 -54.46 -39.04
C ALA A 218 -4.98 -55.52 -38.10
N LYS A 219 -5.68 -55.11 -37.04
CA LYS A 219 -6.37 -56.03 -36.12
C LYS A 219 -7.53 -56.74 -36.80
N GLU A 220 -8.36 -56.03 -37.56
CA GLU A 220 -9.46 -56.63 -38.33
C GLU A 220 -8.93 -57.66 -39.35
N LYS A 221 -7.80 -57.37 -40.00
CA LYS A 221 -7.13 -58.33 -40.90
C LYS A 221 -6.55 -59.53 -40.17
N GLN A 222 -5.99 -59.34 -38.98
CA GLN A 222 -5.52 -60.42 -38.12
C GLN A 222 -6.67 -61.35 -37.70
N ASP A 223 -7.82 -60.79 -37.30
CA ASP A 223 -9.00 -61.55 -36.90
C ASP A 223 -9.58 -62.33 -38.10
N GLN A 224 -9.64 -61.71 -39.29
CA GLN A 224 -10.01 -62.40 -40.54
C GLN A 224 -9.08 -63.57 -40.87
N LEU A 225 -7.77 -63.39 -40.65
CA LEU A 225 -6.78 -64.43 -40.89
C LEU A 225 -6.99 -65.61 -39.94
N LEU A 226 -7.24 -65.36 -38.66
CA LEU A 226 -7.56 -66.40 -37.68
C LEU A 226 -8.86 -67.15 -38.01
N GLU A 227 -9.89 -66.44 -38.45
CA GLU A 227 -11.14 -67.06 -38.89
C GLU A 227 -10.93 -67.95 -40.12
N LEU A 228 -10.17 -67.47 -41.12
CA LEU A 228 -9.83 -68.26 -42.30
C LEU A 228 -8.98 -69.49 -41.95
N GLN A 229 -8.03 -69.36 -41.02
CA GLN A 229 -7.26 -70.50 -40.51
C GLN A 229 -8.16 -71.53 -39.80
N ALA A 230 -9.10 -71.07 -38.97
CA ALA A 230 -10.07 -71.95 -38.32
C ALA A 230 -10.95 -72.67 -39.34
N ARG A 231 -11.44 -71.95 -40.36
CA ARG A 231 -12.26 -72.51 -41.43
C ARG A 231 -11.49 -73.55 -42.27
N ILE A 232 -10.23 -73.28 -42.60
CA ILE A 232 -9.36 -74.26 -43.28
C ILE A 232 -9.21 -75.51 -42.43
N ARG A 233 -8.99 -75.37 -41.12
CA ARG A 233 -8.89 -76.51 -40.21
C ARG A 233 -10.16 -77.36 -40.20
N THR A 234 -11.34 -76.74 -40.11
CA THR A 234 -12.62 -77.45 -40.19
C THR A 234 -12.77 -78.19 -41.53
N HIS A 235 -12.45 -77.55 -42.65
CA HIS A 235 -12.51 -78.21 -43.95
C HIS A 235 -11.51 -79.37 -44.09
N MET A 236 -10.33 -79.29 -43.47
CA MET A 236 -9.40 -80.42 -43.42
C MET A 236 -9.99 -81.58 -42.61
N GLU A 237 -10.59 -81.32 -41.44
CA GLU A 237 -11.23 -82.34 -40.61
C GLU A 237 -12.42 -83.01 -41.33
N GLU A 238 -13.24 -82.22 -42.04
CA GLU A 238 -14.33 -82.72 -42.90
C GLU A 238 -13.81 -83.58 -44.05
N ARG A 239 -12.74 -83.14 -44.71
CA ARG A 239 -12.09 -83.89 -45.80
C ARG A 239 -11.56 -85.23 -45.29
N GLU A 240 -10.82 -85.25 -44.18
CA GLU A 240 -10.33 -86.49 -43.58
C GLU A 240 -11.48 -87.45 -43.22
N ALA A 241 -12.58 -86.93 -42.67
CA ALA A 241 -13.76 -87.73 -42.37
C ALA A 241 -14.41 -88.31 -43.65
N SER A 242 -14.40 -87.56 -44.75
CA SER A 242 -14.90 -88.02 -46.06
C SER A 242 -14.00 -89.11 -46.68
N GLU A 243 -12.68 -88.97 -46.58
CA GLU A 243 -11.71 -89.96 -47.05
C GLU A 243 -11.88 -91.29 -46.28
N ARG A 244 -12.02 -91.23 -44.95
CA ARG A 244 -12.32 -92.43 -44.13
C ARG A 244 -13.62 -93.12 -44.57
N LYS A 245 -14.67 -92.37 -44.92
CA LYS A 245 -15.93 -92.93 -45.43
C LYS A 245 -15.75 -93.60 -46.79
N MET A 246 -14.99 -92.99 -47.69
CA MET A 246 -14.68 -93.53 -49.01
C MET A 246 -13.91 -94.85 -48.90
N ASP A 247 -12.91 -94.95 -48.03
CA ASP A 247 -12.16 -96.20 -47.78
C ASP A 247 -13.07 -97.33 -47.30
N VAL A 248 -14.05 -97.03 -46.43
CA VAL A 248 -15.05 -98.00 -45.97
C VAL A 248 -15.94 -98.47 -47.12
N LEU A 249 -16.39 -97.56 -48.00
CA LEU A 249 -17.20 -97.92 -49.17
C LEU A 249 -16.40 -98.73 -50.20
N HIS A 250 -15.13 -98.42 -50.40
CA HIS A 250 -14.25 -99.15 -51.32
C HIS A 250 -14.08 -100.62 -50.87
N LYS A 251 -13.90 -100.86 -49.57
CA LYS A 251 -13.86 -102.23 -49.00
C LYS A 251 -15.17 -102.98 -49.22
N LYS A 252 -16.32 -102.34 -49.01
CA LYS A 252 -17.64 -102.94 -49.29
C LYS A 252 -17.84 -103.27 -50.77
N LEU A 253 -17.36 -102.42 -51.67
CA LEU A 253 -17.44 -102.66 -53.11
C LEU A 253 -16.57 -103.85 -53.54
N GLN A 254 -15.36 -103.98 -52.99
CA GLN A 254 -14.52 -105.18 -53.20
C GLN A 254 -15.22 -106.46 -52.71
N GLU A 255 -15.89 -106.38 -51.57
CA GLU A 255 -16.67 -107.49 -50.99
C GLU A 255 -17.87 -107.87 -51.88
N LEU A 256 -18.56 -106.89 -52.46
CA LEU A 256 -19.64 -107.10 -53.44
C LEU A 256 -19.13 -107.71 -54.75
N PHE A 257 -17.97 -107.27 -55.28
CA PHE A 257 -17.39 -107.88 -56.47
C PHE A 257 -17.00 -109.36 -56.22
N ALA A 258 -16.50 -109.69 -55.03
CA ALA A 258 -16.27 -111.06 -54.63
C ALA A 258 -17.57 -111.90 -54.58
N GLN A 259 -18.69 -111.30 -54.16
CA GLN A 259 -20.02 -111.95 -54.15
C GLN A 259 -20.67 -112.05 -55.55
N LEU A 260 -20.48 -111.06 -56.42
CA LEU A 260 -21.02 -111.03 -57.78
C LEU A 260 -20.31 -112.05 -58.69
N SER A 261 -19.00 -112.24 -58.48
CA SER A 261 -18.22 -113.26 -59.19
C SER A 261 -18.62 -114.70 -58.82
N VAL A 262 -19.30 -114.89 -57.69
CA VAL A 262 -19.83 -116.20 -57.24
C VAL A 262 -21.27 -116.43 -57.76
N THR A 263 -22.02 -115.38 -58.08
CA THR A 263 -23.45 -115.47 -58.45
C THR A 263 -23.73 -115.48 -59.95
N LEU A 264 -22.78 -115.10 -60.81
CA LEU A 264 -22.98 -115.05 -62.27
C LEU A 264 -22.36 -116.24 -63.03
N GLY A 265 -22.32 -117.43 -62.42
CA GLY A 265 -22.12 -118.68 -63.14
C GLY A 265 -23.40 -119.15 -63.86
N HIS A 266 -23.26 -119.43 -65.17
CA HIS A 266 -24.18 -120.16 -66.08
C HIS A 266 -25.31 -119.42 -66.84
N ASP A 267 -24.96 -118.95 -68.03
CA ASP A 267 -25.28 -119.48 -69.39
C ASP A 267 -26.71 -119.66 -69.95
N TYR A 268 -26.74 -119.37 -71.27
CA TYR A 268 -27.66 -119.65 -72.37
C TYR A 268 -29.05 -118.99 -72.49
N GLY A 269 -29.15 -118.15 -73.53
CA GLY A 269 -30.40 -117.84 -74.22
C GLY A 269 -30.79 -118.87 -75.28
N GLN A 270 -32.09 -119.00 -75.50
CA GLN A 270 -32.74 -119.44 -76.74
C GLN A 270 -34.22 -119.01 -76.68
N PRO A 271 -34.75 -118.30 -77.71
CA PRO A 271 -36.14 -117.83 -77.74
C PRO A 271 -37.06 -118.80 -78.51
N SER A 272 -38.27 -119.05 -78.00
CA SER A 272 -39.31 -119.85 -78.68
C SER A 272 -40.57 -119.02 -78.93
N VAL A 273 -41.10 -119.14 -80.14
CA VAL A 273 -42.20 -118.35 -80.73
C VAL A 273 -43.55 -118.71 -80.08
N ALA A 274 -44.27 -117.73 -79.54
CA ALA A 274 -45.57 -117.91 -78.89
C ALA A 274 -46.76 -117.86 -79.86
N SER A 275 -47.81 -118.65 -79.56
CA SER A 275 -49.04 -118.87 -80.35
C SER A 275 -50.03 -117.67 -80.31
N PHE A 276 -50.91 -117.53 -81.32
CA PHE A 276 -51.92 -116.45 -81.45
C PHE A 276 -52.86 -116.32 -80.22
N GLU A 277 -53.17 -117.42 -79.55
CA GLU A 277 -53.98 -117.41 -78.32
C GLU A 277 -53.24 -116.81 -77.13
N THR A 278 -51.90 -116.94 -77.11
CA THR A 278 -51.00 -116.23 -76.20
C THR A 278 -51.00 -114.73 -76.50
N VAL A 279 -51.18 -114.33 -77.76
CA VAL A 279 -51.28 -112.91 -78.14
C VAL A 279 -52.62 -112.30 -77.71
N MET A 280 -53.74 -113.01 -77.83
CA MET A 280 -55.06 -112.50 -77.44
C MET A 280 -55.24 -112.41 -75.92
N THR A 281 -54.80 -113.41 -75.16
CA THR A 281 -54.70 -113.33 -73.69
C THR A 281 -53.81 -112.18 -73.27
N ARG A 282 -52.67 -111.99 -73.97
CA ARG A 282 -51.79 -110.84 -73.74
C ARG A 282 -52.47 -109.50 -74.03
N ILE A 283 -53.32 -109.39 -75.06
CA ILE A 283 -54.07 -108.15 -75.35
C ILE A 283 -55.12 -107.87 -74.24
N ALA A 284 -55.80 -108.90 -73.74
CA ALA A 284 -56.75 -108.75 -72.64
C ALA A 284 -56.05 -108.34 -71.33
N ASP A 285 -54.91 -108.97 -71.03
CA ASP A 285 -54.04 -108.60 -69.90
C ASP A 285 -53.55 -107.16 -70.03
N ILE A 286 -53.10 -106.77 -71.24
CA ILE A 286 -52.67 -105.39 -71.53
C ILE A 286 -53.84 -104.41 -71.34
N ASN A 287 -55.08 -104.75 -71.71
CA ASN A 287 -56.24 -103.87 -71.53
C ASN A 287 -56.67 -103.75 -70.06
N ALA A 288 -56.63 -104.84 -69.30
CA ALA A 288 -56.85 -104.83 -67.85
C ALA A 288 -55.76 -104.01 -67.14
N GLU A 289 -54.50 -104.21 -67.53
CA GLU A 289 -53.35 -103.43 -67.08
C GLU A 289 -53.52 -101.94 -67.44
N ASN A 290 -53.96 -101.61 -68.65
CA ASN A 290 -54.22 -100.23 -69.07
C ASN A 290 -55.29 -99.56 -68.20
N THR A 291 -56.35 -100.29 -67.85
CA THR A 291 -57.43 -99.80 -67.00
C THR A 291 -56.93 -99.56 -65.56
N LEU A 292 -56.14 -100.50 -65.03
CA LEU A 292 -55.49 -100.35 -63.73
C LEU A 292 -54.51 -99.17 -63.72
N LEU A 293 -53.70 -99.01 -64.78
CA LEU A 293 -52.75 -97.92 -64.94
C LEU A 293 -53.46 -96.57 -65.02
N LYS A 294 -54.60 -96.46 -65.73
CA LYS A 294 -55.44 -95.26 -65.72
C LYS A 294 -55.97 -94.94 -64.32
N GLY A 295 -56.43 -95.95 -63.58
CA GLY A 295 -56.86 -95.78 -62.19
C GLY A 295 -55.71 -95.33 -61.25
N LYS A 296 -54.51 -95.88 -61.44
CA LYS A 296 -53.29 -95.43 -60.73
C LYS A 296 -52.91 -94.00 -61.12
N MET A 297 -53.02 -93.65 -62.40
CA MET A 297 -52.73 -92.32 -62.92
C MET A 297 -53.63 -91.27 -62.29
N ILE A 298 -54.94 -91.52 -62.20
CA ILE A 298 -55.90 -90.63 -61.52
C ILE A 298 -55.52 -90.44 -60.05
N LYS A 299 -55.18 -91.53 -59.32
CA LYS A 299 -54.75 -91.43 -57.92
C LYS A 299 -53.46 -90.62 -57.75
N ILE A 300 -52.49 -90.78 -58.65
CA ILE A 300 -51.25 -90.02 -58.66
C ILE A 300 -51.53 -88.55 -58.99
N GLU A 301 -52.46 -88.28 -59.92
CA GLU A 301 -52.87 -86.92 -60.30
C GLU A 301 -53.56 -86.20 -59.13
N ASP A 302 -54.47 -86.88 -58.42
CA ASP A 302 -55.12 -86.33 -57.23
C ASP A 302 -54.12 -86.10 -56.09
N ALA A 303 -53.18 -87.01 -55.88
CA ALA A 303 -52.09 -86.82 -54.91
C ALA A 303 -51.17 -85.65 -55.31
N SER A 304 -50.88 -85.47 -56.60
CA SER A 304 -50.11 -84.34 -57.13
C SER A 304 -50.83 -83.02 -56.87
N LYS A 305 -52.14 -82.93 -57.15
CA LYS A 305 -52.95 -81.73 -56.88
C LYS A 305 -52.99 -81.40 -55.38
N LEU A 306 -53.07 -82.42 -54.52
CA LEU A 306 -53.03 -82.22 -53.06
C LEU A 306 -51.66 -81.67 -52.61
N LEU A 307 -50.56 -82.24 -53.12
CA LEU A 307 -49.21 -81.77 -52.84
C LEU A 307 -48.95 -80.37 -53.40
N GLU A 308 -49.47 -80.02 -54.57
CA GLU A 308 -49.39 -78.67 -55.12
C GLU A 308 -50.09 -77.66 -54.22
N LYS A 309 -51.27 -78.00 -53.71
CA LYS A 309 -52.01 -77.16 -52.76
C LYS A 309 -51.25 -77.02 -51.43
N GLU A 310 -50.69 -78.11 -50.90
CA GLU A 310 -49.85 -78.08 -49.70
C GLU A 310 -48.59 -77.21 -49.91
N ASN A 311 -47.94 -77.35 -51.06
CA ASN A 311 -46.75 -76.58 -51.41
C ASN A 311 -47.08 -75.08 -51.54
N GLU A 312 -48.24 -74.72 -52.09
CA GLU A 312 -48.69 -73.32 -52.13
C GLU A 312 -48.92 -72.76 -50.70
N THR A 313 -49.52 -73.56 -49.80
CA THR A 313 -49.67 -73.16 -48.40
C THR A 313 -48.33 -73.04 -47.66
N ASN A 314 -47.38 -73.93 -47.94
CA ASN A 314 -46.03 -73.89 -47.38
C ASN A 314 -45.27 -72.66 -47.90
N ARG A 315 -45.37 -72.36 -49.19
CA ARG A 315 -44.80 -71.16 -49.80
C ARG A 315 -45.36 -69.88 -49.18
N ALA A 316 -46.67 -69.81 -48.98
CA ALA A 316 -47.31 -68.67 -48.31
C ALA A 316 -46.80 -68.50 -46.86
N THR A 317 -46.63 -69.61 -46.13
CA THR A 317 -46.10 -69.61 -44.76
C THR A 317 -44.64 -69.14 -44.72
N ILE A 318 -43.80 -69.66 -45.62
CA ILE A 318 -42.40 -69.24 -45.77
C ILE A 318 -42.35 -67.74 -46.09
N GLN A 319 -43.15 -67.26 -47.03
CA GLN A 319 -43.20 -65.83 -47.37
C GLN A 319 -43.59 -64.96 -46.17
N GLN A 320 -44.56 -65.40 -45.37
CA GLN A 320 -44.94 -64.70 -44.14
C GLN A 320 -43.79 -64.67 -43.12
N MET A 321 -43.06 -65.78 -42.95
CA MET A 321 -41.88 -65.84 -42.08
C MET A 321 -40.75 -64.95 -42.61
N THR A 322 -40.48 -64.95 -43.91
CA THR A 322 -39.49 -64.07 -44.56
C THR A 322 -39.83 -62.60 -44.35
N ASN A 323 -41.10 -62.21 -44.51
CA ASN A 323 -41.54 -60.82 -44.27
C ASN A 323 -41.36 -60.43 -42.78
N ARG A 324 -41.63 -61.35 -41.84
CA ARG A 324 -41.37 -61.13 -40.41
C ARG A 324 -39.87 -60.98 -40.13
N LEU A 325 -39.02 -61.83 -40.70
CA LEU A 325 -37.55 -61.73 -40.57
C LEU A 325 -37.03 -60.40 -41.11
N GLN A 326 -37.48 -59.98 -42.30
CA GLN A 326 -37.12 -58.68 -42.88
C GLN A 326 -37.54 -57.51 -41.97
N SER A 327 -38.73 -57.60 -41.36
CA SER A 327 -39.19 -56.59 -40.40
C SER A 327 -38.28 -56.57 -39.17
N TYR A 328 -37.91 -57.73 -38.62
CA TYR A 328 -36.95 -57.82 -37.51
C TYR A 328 -35.56 -57.28 -37.87
N ASP A 329 -35.05 -57.57 -39.07
CA ASP A 329 -33.78 -57.01 -39.55
C ASP A 329 -33.84 -55.49 -39.68
N HIS A 330 -34.97 -54.94 -40.13
CA HIS A 330 -35.19 -53.51 -40.16
C HIS A 330 -35.21 -52.89 -38.75
N TYR A 331 -35.89 -53.53 -37.79
CA TYR A 331 -35.85 -53.09 -36.38
C TYR A 331 -34.43 -53.17 -35.78
N ASN A 332 -33.69 -54.25 -36.04
CA ASN A 332 -32.30 -54.41 -35.58
C ASN A 332 -31.37 -53.35 -36.19
N ALA A 333 -31.54 -53.03 -37.48
CA ALA A 333 -30.78 -51.97 -38.14
C ALA A 333 -31.09 -50.60 -37.51
N ASN A 334 -32.36 -50.30 -37.22
CA ASN A 334 -32.76 -49.06 -36.55
C ASN A 334 -32.20 -48.97 -35.12
N HIS A 335 -32.25 -50.06 -34.35
CA HIS A 335 -31.64 -50.10 -33.01
C HIS A 335 -30.13 -49.90 -33.06
N ARG A 336 -29.43 -50.48 -34.06
CA ARG A 336 -28.00 -50.24 -34.26
C ARG A 336 -27.70 -48.76 -34.54
N LEU A 337 -28.49 -48.12 -35.41
CA LEU A 337 -28.36 -46.68 -35.68
C LEU A 337 -28.61 -45.83 -34.44
N GLN A 338 -29.61 -46.17 -33.62
CA GLN A 338 -29.86 -45.49 -32.35
C GLN A 338 -28.66 -45.64 -31.38
N ILE A 339 -28.09 -46.84 -31.27
CA ILE A 339 -26.92 -47.10 -30.44
C ILE A 339 -25.73 -46.25 -30.91
N ASP A 340 -25.48 -46.19 -32.21
CA ASP A 340 -24.36 -45.41 -32.76
C ASP A 340 -24.58 -43.91 -32.60
N THR A 341 -25.83 -43.44 -32.69
CA THR A 341 -26.21 -42.05 -32.39
C THR A 341 -25.93 -41.72 -30.92
N ILE A 342 -26.39 -42.57 -29.99
CA ILE A 342 -26.16 -42.38 -28.54
C ILE A 342 -24.65 -42.41 -28.22
N LYS A 343 -23.86 -43.25 -28.88
CA LYS A 343 -22.40 -43.27 -28.71
C LYS A 343 -21.76 -41.96 -29.18
N ALA A 344 -22.17 -41.44 -30.34
CA ALA A 344 -21.69 -40.17 -30.84
C ALA A 344 -22.05 -39.00 -29.91
N GLU A 345 -23.29 -38.98 -29.40
CA GLU A 345 -23.74 -38.00 -28.41
C GLU A 345 -22.95 -38.09 -27.10
N ARG A 346 -22.67 -39.31 -26.61
CA ARG A 346 -21.82 -39.53 -25.45
C ARG A 346 -20.40 -38.99 -25.68
N ASP A 347 -19.81 -39.27 -26.82
CA ASP A 347 -18.44 -38.86 -27.13
C ASP A 347 -18.34 -37.34 -27.30
N ALA A 348 -19.35 -36.70 -27.90
CA ALA A 348 -19.49 -35.25 -27.93
C ALA A 348 -19.60 -34.66 -26.51
N ALA A 349 -20.46 -35.23 -25.66
CA ALA A 349 -20.61 -34.78 -24.27
C ALA A 349 -19.33 -34.96 -23.43
N LEU A 350 -18.55 -36.03 -23.69
CA LEU A 350 -17.25 -36.23 -23.06
C LEU A 350 -16.21 -35.21 -23.53
N HIS A 351 -16.21 -34.87 -24.81
CA HIS A 351 -15.35 -33.82 -25.35
C HIS A 351 -15.68 -32.45 -24.72
N ASP A 352 -16.97 -32.07 -24.70
CA ASP A 352 -17.43 -30.83 -24.07
C ASP A 352 -17.07 -30.77 -22.59
N LYS A 353 -17.19 -31.90 -21.88
CA LYS A 353 -16.78 -32.01 -20.47
C LYS A 353 -15.28 -31.73 -20.29
N GLU A 354 -14.42 -32.27 -21.14
CA GLU A 354 -12.97 -32.03 -21.03
C GLU A 354 -12.62 -30.59 -21.40
N THR A 355 -13.28 -30.01 -22.41
CA THR A 355 -13.15 -28.59 -22.75
C THR A 355 -13.53 -27.70 -21.55
N ILE A 356 -14.69 -27.91 -20.93
CA ILE A 356 -15.12 -27.18 -19.73
C ILE A 356 -14.12 -27.39 -18.57
N LYS A 357 -13.56 -28.58 -18.41
CA LYS A 357 -12.57 -28.87 -17.37
C LYS A 357 -11.27 -28.10 -17.59
N THR A 358 -10.78 -28.01 -18.83
CA THR A 358 -9.60 -27.20 -19.15
C THR A 358 -9.88 -25.71 -18.96
N GLU A 359 -11.04 -25.21 -19.39
CA GLU A 359 -11.47 -23.82 -19.14
C GLU A 359 -11.54 -23.53 -17.64
N LEU A 360 -12.14 -24.43 -16.85
CA LEU A 360 -12.20 -24.32 -15.39
C LEU A 360 -10.79 -24.19 -14.78
N GLU A 361 -9.83 -24.98 -15.25
CA GLU A 361 -8.46 -24.93 -14.75
C GLU A 361 -7.76 -23.61 -15.12
N THR A 362 -7.97 -23.10 -16.34
CA THR A 362 -7.45 -21.77 -16.72
C THR A 362 -8.07 -20.65 -15.87
N VAL A 363 -9.36 -20.73 -15.57
CA VAL A 363 -10.06 -19.74 -14.72
C VAL A 363 -9.55 -19.82 -13.28
N LYS A 364 -9.30 -21.01 -12.73
CA LYS A 364 -8.67 -21.17 -11.42
C LYS A 364 -7.27 -20.57 -11.37
N SER A 365 -6.43 -20.84 -12.37
CA SER A 365 -5.08 -20.25 -12.46
C SER A 365 -5.13 -18.72 -12.53
N ARG A 366 -6.09 -18.15 -13.29
CA ARG A 366 -6.34 -16.70 -13.33
C ARG A 366 -6.80 -16.17 -11.98
N LEU A 367 -7.69 -16.87 -11.28
CA LEU A 367 -8.16 -16.50 -9.95
C LEU A 367 -6.99 -16.47 -8.95
N ASP A 368 -6.13 -17.48 -8.97
CA ASP A 368 -4.93 -17.53 -8.11
C ASP A 368 -3.96 -16.39 -8.40
N SER A 369 -3.76 -16.05 -9.69
CA SER A 369 -2.94 -14.91 -10.10
C SER A 369 -3.52 -13.58 -9.59
N ILE A 370 -4.83 -13.37 -9.75
CA ILE A 370 -5.53 -12.18 -9.25
C ILE A 370 -5.47 -12.13 -7.72
N GLN A 371 -5.63 -13.26 -7.04
CA GLN A 371 -5.54 -13.34 -5.58
C GLN A 371 -4.14 -12.95 -5.08
N LYS A 372 -3.08 -13.41 -5.75
CA LYS A 372 -1.70 -12.99 -5.44
C LYS A 372 -1.49 -11.49 -5.68
N ALA A 373 -1.97 -10.95 -6.80
CA ALA A 373 -1.89 -9.52 -7.09
C ALA A 373 -2.66 -8.68 -6.06
N TRP A 374 -3.83 -9.15 -5.63
CA TRP A 374 -4.62 -8.52 -4.58
C TRP A 374 -3.93 -8.56 -3.22
N GLN A 375 -3.32 -9.69 -2.85
CA GLN A 375 -2.52 -9.80 -1.61
C GLN A 375 -1.33 -8.82 -1.62
N ASN A 376 -0.64 -8.68 -2.76
CA ASN A 376 0.47 -7.73 -2.91
C ASN A 376 -0.01 -6.28 -2.75
N THR A 377 -1.04 -5.87 -3.50
CA THR A 377 -1.60 -4.51 -3.40
C THR A 377 -2.17 -4.21 -2.01
N ARG A 378 -2.74 -5.21 -1.33
CA ARG A 378 -3.15 -5.09 0.07
C ARG A 378 -1.96 -4.87 1.00
N GLY A 379 -0.86 -5.60 0.80
CA GLY A 379 0.38 -5.40 1.56
C GLY A 379 0.99 -4.01 1.36
N GLU A 380 0.98 -3.49 0.13
CA GLU A 380 1.40 -2.13 -0.18
C GLU A 380 0.52 -1.07 0.51
N LEU A 381 -0.79 -1.29 0.54
CA LEU A 381 -1.74 -0.42 1.24
C LEU A 381 -1.48 -0.42 2.75
N ASP A 382 -1.30 -1.59 3.37
CA ASP A 382 -0.99 -1.69 4.79
C ASP A 382 0.35 -0.98 5.11
N GLN A 383 1.37 -1.08 4.23
CA GLN A 383 2.61 -0.32 4.37
C GLN A 383 2.41 1.20 4.26
N ARG A 384 1.56 1.65 3.33
CA ARG A 384 1.19 3.07 3.18
C ARG A 384 0.45 3.57 4.43
N GLU A 385 -0.47 2.80 5.00
CA GLU A 385 -1.21 3.13 6.23
C GLU A 385 -0.25 3.26 7.44
N ASN A 386 0.73 2.36 7.56
CA ASN A 386 1.73 2.45 8.63
C ASN A 386 2.61 3.69 8.48
N LYS A 387 3.05 4.01 7.25
CA LYS A 387 3.78 5.25 6.98
C LYS A 387 2.94 6.46 7.32
N TYR A 388 1.67 6.49 6.91
CA TYR A 388 0.77 7.60 7.20
C TYR A 388 0.58 7.79 8.71
N SER A 389 0.32 6.71 9.46
CA SER A 389 0.18 6.74 10.91
C SER A 389 1.44 7.27 11.61
N SER A 390 2.62 6.88 11.13
CA SER A 390 3.90 7.38 11.64
C SER A 390 4.10 8.87 11.36
N HIS A 391 3.70 9.36 10.18
CA HIS A 391 3.78 10.78 9.85
C HIS A 391 2.77 11.59 10.66
N GLU A 392 1.56 11.06 10.88
CA GLU A 392 0.56 11.71 11.74
C GLU A 392 1.06 11.85 13.18
N LEU A 393 1.70 10.81 13.72
CA LEU A 393 2.31 10.88 15.06
C LEU A 393 3.44 11.92 15.11
N HIS A 394 4.30 11.96 14.08
CA HIS A 394 5.39 12.94 14.01
C HIS A 394 4.87 14.37 13.86
N MET A 395 3.80 14.59 13.09
CA MET A 395 3.13 15.88 12.99
C MET A 395 2.59 16.33 14.36
N LYS A 396 1.91 15.44 15.09
CA LYS A 396 1.45 15.75 16.46
C LYS A 396 2.59 16.09 17.41
N GLN A 397 3.74 15.41 17.29
CA GLN A 397 4.94 15.75 18.07
C GLN A 397 5.45 17.15 17.72
N LEU A 398 5.59 17.48 16.43
CA LEU A 398 6.03 18.82 16.01
C LEU A 398 5.03 19.91 16.41
N GLU A 399 3.73 19.65 16.36
CA GLU A 399 2.72 20.57 16.86
C GLU A 399 2.89 20.84 18.35
N ASN A 400 3.11 19.79 19.16
CA ASN A 400 3.39 19.91 20.59
C ASN A 400 4.69 20.68 20.85
N ASP A 401 5.75 20.41 20.09
CA ASP A 401 7.04 21.12 20.21
C ASP A 401 6.90 22.61 19.87
N VAL A 402 6.12 22.94 18.83
CA VAL A 402 5.82 24.34 18.48
C VAL A 402 5.05 25.04 19.59
N VAL A 403 4.05 24.37 20.20
CA VAL A 403 3.31 24.92 21.35
C VAL A 403 4.24 25.12 22.54
N TYR A 404 5.11 24.14 22.82
CA TYR A 404 6.09 24.22 23.90
C TYR A 404 7.07 25.38 23.70
N ILE A 405 7.67 25.51 22.51
CA ILE A 405 8.60 26.61 22.18
C ILE A 405 7.90 27.96 22.27
N LYS A 406 6.65 28.09 21.78
CA LYS A 406 5.86 29.31 21.93
C LYS A 406 5.63 29.66 23.39
N SER A 407 5.25 28.69 24.22
CA SER A 407 5.07 28.90 25.67
C SER A 407 6.37 29.35 26.36
N CYS A 408 7.51 28.74 26.02
CA CYS A 408 8.81 29.14 26.54
C CYS A 408 9.18 30.57 26.10
N PHE A 409 8.91 30.91 24.84
CA PHE A 409 9.17 32.25 24.31
C PHE A 409 8.26 33.31 24.96
N ASP A 410 6.99 32.98 25.21
CA ASP A 410 6.07 33.86 25.93
C ASP A 410 6.51 34.05 27.39
N ALA A 411 6.95 33.00 28.08
CA ALA A 411 7.51 33.10 29.42
C ALA A 411 8.80 33.94 29.45
N PHE A 412 9.66 33.80 28.45
CA PHE A 412 10.86 34.62 28.31
C PHE A 412 10.52 36.10 28.10
N LYS A 413 9.56 36.42 27.21
CA LYS A 413 9.07 37.80 27.05
C LYS A 413 8.48 38.35 28.35
N GLN A 414 7.77 37.52 29.14
CA GLN A 414 7.29 37.91 30.46
C GLN A 414 8.42 38.28 31.42
N GLN A 415 9.48 37.46 31.49
CA GLN A 415 10.64 37.74 32.33
C GLN A 415 11.34 39.05 31.92
N ILE A 416 11.55 39.27 30.61
CA ILE A 416 12.17 40.50 30.13
C ILE A 416 11.27 41.71 30.39
N GLY A 417 9.97 41.63 30.08
CA GLY A 417 9.02 42.72 30.37
C GLY A 417 9.01 43.09 31.84
N GLN A 418 9.07 42.10 32.74
CA GLN A 418 9.16 42.33 34.19
C GLN A 418 10.49 42.99 34.61
N LEU A 419 11.62 42.56 34.05
CA LEU A 419 12.94 43.15 34.33
C LEU A 419 13.09 44.58 33.82
N LEU A 420 12.45 44.89 32.69
CA LEU A 420 12.47 46.24 32.10
C LEU A 420 11.42 47.17 32.70
N SER A 421 10.43 46.63 33.41
CA SER A 421 9.47 47.41 34.17
C SER A 421 10.14 48.02 35.38
N ASP A 422 9.87 49.30 35.64
CA ASP A 422 10.28 50.01 36.83
C ASP A 422 9.05 50.45 37.64
N GLY A 423 9.24 51.09 38.80
CA GLY A 423 8.13 51.51 39.67
C GLY A 423 7.17 52.53 39.04
N TYR A 424 7.51 53.12 37.89
CA TYR A 424 6.75 54.17 37.22
C TYR A 424 6.25 53.75 35.83
N VAL A 425 6.96 52.84 35.16
CA VAL A 425 6.64 52.37 33.79
C VAL A 425 6.63 50.85 33.76
N LYS A 426 5.44 50.29 33.57
CA LYS A 426 5.25 48.87 33.29
C LYS A 426 5.44 48.61 31.80
N VAL A 427 6.25 47.63 31.45
CA VAL A 427 6.49 47.17 30.07
C VAL A 427 5.71 45.88 29.88
N GLU A 428 4.76 45.85 28.94
CA GLU A 428 4.05 44.61 28.66
C GLU A 428 4.98 43.60 27.96
N PRO A 429 4.72 42.28 28.11
CA PRO A 429 5.56 41.23 27.55
C PRO A 429 5.33 41.02 26.05
N LYS A 430 5.35 42.11 25.29
CA LYS A 430 5.28 42.16 23.84
C LYS A 430 6.63 42.58 23.30
N GLU A 431 7.01 41.99 22.18
CA GLU A 431 8.32 42.23 21.57
C GLU A 431 8.55 43.72 21.24
N ASP A 432 7.54 44.40 20.72
CA ASP A 432 7.65 45.80 20.32
C ASP A 432 7.82 46.73 21.54
N GLU A 433 7.06 46.51 22.62
CA GLU A 433 7.18 47.31 23.85
C GLU A 433 8.53 47.08 24.56
N ILE A 434 9.01 45.84 24.58
CA ILE A 434 10.35 45.49 25.08
C ILE A 434 11.43 46.21 24.26
N LYS A 435 11.36 46.16 22.93
CA LYS A 435 12.32 46.83 22.04
C LYS A 435 12.31 48.34 22.25
N GLU A 436 11.12 48.95 22.34
CA GLU A 436 10.97 50.38 22.55
C GLU A 436 11.59 50.82 23.89
N LYS A 437 11.32 50.12 24.99
CA LYS A 437 11.94 50.45 26.29
C LYS A 437 13.46 50.30 26.25
N VAL A 438 13.99 49.25 25.60
CA VAL A 438 15.44 49.08 25.44
C VAL A 438 16.05 50.23 24.64
N GLN A 439 15.41 50.66 23.55
CA GLN A 439 15.88 51.81 22.76
C GLN A 439 15.88 53.10 23.60
N LEU A 440 14.83 53.34 24.40
CA LEU A 440 14.76 54.48 25.31
C LEU A 440 15.88 54.45 26.37
N LEU A 441 16.16 53.29 26.96
CA LEU A 441 17.26 53.12 27.92
C LEU A 441 18.63 53.36 27.26
N MET A 442 18.83 52.85 26.04
CA MET A 442 20.05 53.11 25.27
C MET A 442 20.23 54.60 24.96
N GLN A 443 19.17 55.30 24.57
CA GLN A 443 19.22 56.73 24.29
C GLN A 443 19.52 57.52 25.58
N SER A 444 18.81 57.22 26.68
CA SER A 444 19.08 57.82 28.00
C SER A 444 20.53 57.58 28.46
N SER A 445 21.10 56.41 28.17
CA SER A 445 22.50 56.11 28.47
C SER A 445 23.47 56.95 27.63
N LYS A 446 23.17 57.15 26.34
CA LYS A 446 23.97 58.02 25.46
C LYS A 446 23.92 59.47 25.94
N ASP A 447 22.73 59.97 26.29
CA ASP A 447 22.54 61.34 26.76
C ASP A 447 23.28 61.57 28.10
N ARG A 448 23.21 60.60 29.03
CA ARG A 448 24.04 60.60 30.24
C ARG A 448 25.53 60.58 29.95
N GLY A 449 25.96 59.82 28.95
CA GLY A 449 27.34 59.82 28.46
C GLY A 449 27.80 61.21 28.01
N VAL A 450 26.97 61.93 27.25
CA VAL A 450 27.26 63.31 26.82
C VAL A 450 27.33 64.27 28.02
N ILE A 451 26.47 64.10 29.02
CA ILE A 451 26.54 64.91 30.25
C ILE A 451 27.84 64.62 31.01
N ILE A 452 28.24 63.36 31.12
CA ILE A 452 29.49 62.96 31.78
C ILE A 452 30.70 63.55 31.06
N THR A 453 30.77 63.48 29.73
CA THR A 453 31.88 64.08 28.98
C THR A 453 31.92 65.60 29.14
N ASN A 454 30.77 66.27 29.17
CA ASN A 454 30.70 67.70 29.45
C ASN A 454 31.20 68.04 30.87
N LEU A 455 30.80 67.28 31.88
CA LEU A 455 31.27 67.46 33.26
C LEU A 455 32.77 67.16 33.40
N GLN A 456 33.28 66.16 32.69
CA GLN A 456 34.72 65.86 32.63
C GLN A 456 35.50 67.02 32.02
N ASN A 457 35.02 67.59 30.91
CA ASN A 457 35.62 68.77 30.29
C ASN A 457 35.60 69.98 31.22
N GLN A 458 34.48 70.23 31.92
CA GLN A 458 34.39 71.30 32.93
C GLN A 458 35.36 71.08 34.08
N LYS A 459 35.46 69.85 34.58
CA LYS A 459 36.44 69.48 35.62
C LYS A 459 37.87 69.72 35.14
N GLU A 460 38.20 69.34 33.91
CA GLU A 460 39.54 69.56 33.34
C GLU A 460 39.83 71.05 33.17
N GLN A 461 38.85 71.83 32.73
CA GLN A 461 38.98 73.29 32.63
C GLN A 461 39.19 73.95 33.99
N LEU A 462 38.42 73.57 35.01
CA LEU A 462 38.62 74.03 36.38
C LEU A 462 39.98 73.60 36.95
N ALA A 463 40.44 72.40 36.63
CA ALA A 463 41.76 71.92 37.02
C ALA A 463 42.88 72.75 36.35
N LYS A 464 42.73 73.10 35.06
CA LYS A 464 43.66 74.01 34.36
C LYS A 464 43.67 75.40 34.99
N GLN A 465 42.50 75.97 35.28
CA GLN A 465 42.39 77.27 35.96
C GLN A 465 43.04 77.24 37.36
N LEU A 466 42.83 76.17 38.13
CA LEU A 466 43.47 76.01 39.43
C LEU A 466 45.00 75.89 39.29
N GLN A 467 45.48 75.15 38.29
CA GLN A 467 46.90 75.00 38.01
C GLN A 467 47.54 76.35 37.64
N GLU A 468 46.89 77.12 36.76
CA GLU A 468 47.29 78.48 36.41
C GLU A 468 47.35 79.38 37.66
N GLN A 469 46.35 79.28 38.55
CA GLN A 469 46.34 80.04 39.80
C GLN A 469 47.47 79.63 40.75
N ILE A 470 47.77 78.33 40.84
CA ILE A 470 48.91 77.81 41.61
C ILE A 470 50.22 78.37 41.04
N ASP A 471 50.38 78.41 39.73
CA ASP A 471 51.62 78.87 39.10
C ASP A 471 51.80 80.39 39.24
N ILE A 472 50.71 81.17 39.14
CA ILE A 472 50.71 82.61 39.50
C ILE A 472 51.11 82.79 40.97
N ASN A 473 50.53 82.00 41.88
CA ASN A 473 50.80 82.13 43.30
C ASN A 473 52.26 81.77 43.65
N LYS A 474 52.81 80.70 43.03
CA LYS A 474 54.24 80.38 43.14
C LYS A 474 55.12 81.54 42.66
N GLU A 475 54.73 82.23 41.59
CA GLU A 475 55.50 83.37 41.07
C GLU A 475 55.41 84.59 42.01
N VAL A 476 54.25 84.82 42.63
CA VAL A 476 54.09 85.80 43.70
C VAL A 476 54.94 85.44 44.91
N ASP A 477 54.96 84.17 45.32
CA ASP A 477 55.77 83.70 46.45
C ASP A 477 57.27 83.85 46.17
N LYS A 478 57.75 83.59 44.95
CA LYS A 478 59.14 83.87 44.56
C LYS A 478 59.46 85.36 44.67
N LYS A 479 58.58 86.23 44.16
CA LYS A 479 58.75 87.69 44.26
C LYS A 479 58.77 88.14 45.72
N ARG A 480 57.85 87.60 46.53
CA ARG A 480 57.78 87.85 47.98
C ARG A 480 59.07 87.42 48.66
N ALA A 481 59.54 86.19 48.44
CA ALA A 481 60.79 85.68 49.00
C ALA A 481 61.99 86.58 48.60
N HIS A 482 62.06 87.02 47.34
CA HIS A 482 63.08 87.97 46.90
C HIS A 482 63.00 89.31 47.64
N THR A 483 61.81 89.87 47.81
CA THR A 483 61.62 91.10 48.60
C THR A 483 61.95 90.91 50.08
N GLU A 484 61.64 89.75 50.67
CA GLU A 484 61.99 89.39 52.05
C GLU A 484 63.51 89.28 52.21
N THR A 485 64.23 88.66 51.26
CA THR A 485 65.70 88.61 51.29
C THR A 485 66.33 90.00 51.20
N HIS A 486 65.82 90.86 50.32
CA HIS A 486 66.30 92.24 50.19
C HIS A 486 66.01 93.07 51.46
N LEU A 487 64.85 92.87 52.09
CA LEU A 487 64.54 93.48 53.39
C LEU A 487 65.51 93.00 54.48
N TYR A 488 65.80 91.70 54.54
CA TYR A 488 66.75 91.13 55.48
C TYR A 488 68.16 91.69 55.29
N GLU A 489 68.62 91.85 54.04
CA GLU A 489 69.90 92.48 53.73
C GLU A 489 69.95 93.95 54.18
N LEU A 490 68.89 94.71 53.92
CA LEU A 490 68.74 96.09 54.39
C LEU A 490 68.74 96.17 55.93
N GLU A 491 68.03 95.28 56.60
CA GLU A 491 67.97 95.22 58.07
C GLU A 491 69.34 94.91 58.66
N ASN A 492 70.10 93.97 58.08
CA ASN A 492 71.47 93.67 58.52
C ASN A 492 72.44 94.81 58.26
N ARG A 493 72.32 95.49 57.12
CA ARG A 493 73.10 96.69 56.83
C ARG A 493 72.80 97.80 57.82
N PHE A 494 71.52 97.99 58.15
CA PHE A 494 71.09 98.94 59.18
C PHE A 494 71.67 98.57 60.56
N LYS A 495 71.56 97.31 60.99
CA LYS A 495 72.17 96.83 62.24
C LYS A 495 73.68 97.07 62.28
N THR A 496 74.39 96.80 61.19
CA THR A 496 75.84 97.01 61.08
C THR A 496 76.21 98.49 61.18
N LEU A 497 75.48 99.36 60.47
CA LEU A 497 75.66 100.82 60.57
C LEU A 497 75.35 101.32 61.99
N ASN A 498 74.28 100.83 62.60
CA ASN A 498 73.93 101.18 63.97
C ASN A 498 75.02 100.75 64.96
N MET A 499 75.58 99.55 64.80
CA MET A 499 76.74 99.07 65.58
C MET A 499 78.00 99.93 65.35
N ASN A 500 78.24 100.38 64.11
CA ASN A 500 79.34 101.29 63.80
C ASN A 500 79.14 102.66 64.44
N CYS A 501 77.91 103.15 64.49
CA CYS A 501 77.57 104.40 65.19
C CYS A 501 77.78 104.27 66.70
N THR A 502 77.27 103.21 67.33
CA THR A 502 77.45 103.00 68.77
C THR A 502 78.92 102.79 69.14
N THR A 503 79.68 102.03 68.34
CA THR A 503 81.14 101.92 68.54
C THR A 503 81.85 103.25 68.35
N ALA A 504 81.49 104.05 67.35
CA ALA A 504 82.02 105.40 67.17
C ALA A 504 81.67 106.33 68.35
N GLU A 505 80.48 106.22 68.94
CA GLU A 505 80.09 106.92 70.17
C GLU A 505 80.95 106.49 71.35
N VAL A 506 81.18 105.18 71.54
CA VAL A 506 82.07 104.64 72.59
C VAL A 506 83.49 105.14 72.42
N TYR A 507 84.04 105.16 71.20
CA TYR A 507 85.37 105.74 70.94
C TYR A 507 85.42 107.24 71.28
N ARG A 508 84.37 107.99 70.91
CA ARG A 508 84.29 109.43 71.21
C ARG A 508 84.28 109.68 72.73
N GLU A 509 83.53 108.86 73.48
CA GLU A 509 83.47 108.94 74.95
C GLU A 509 84.78 108.48 75.59
N SER A 510 85.42 107.43 75.08
CA SER A 510 86.76 106.99 75.54
C SER A 510 87.79 108.11 75.37
N HIS A 511 87.84 108.74 74.19
CA HIS A 511 88.73 109.88 73.95
C HIS A 511 88.45 111.07 74.86
N LYS A 512 87.17 111.33 75.17
CA LYS A 512 86.78 112.39 76.11
C LYS A 512 87.24 112.08 77.53
N GLN A 513 87.10 110.83 77.98
CA GLN A 513 87.60 110.36 79.27
C GLN A 513 89.13 110.44 79.34
N ASP A 514 89.83 110.03 78.29
CA ASP A 514 91.29 110.08 78.25
C ASP A 514 91.80 111.52 78.24
N LYS A 515 91.14 112.44 77.52
CA LYS A 515 91.43 113.87 77.59
C LYS A 515 91.25 114.42 79.01
N ALA A 516 90.20 114.00 79.73
CA ALA A 516 89.98 114.39 81.12
C ALA A 516 91.05 113.79 82.07
N LYS A 517 91.42 112.52 81.89
CA LYS A 517 92.46 111.85 82.68
C LYS A 517 93.84 112.46 82.46
N PHE A 518 94.21 112.79 81.22
CA PHE A 518 95.47 113.48 80.89
C PHE A 518 95.54 114.86 81.52
N HIS A 519 94.43 115.60 81.50
CA HIS A 519 94.35 116.91 82.14
C HIS A 519 94.59 116.80 83.66
N HIS A 520 93.93 115.84 84.31
CA HIS A 520 94.06 115.62 85.75
C HIS A 520 95.43 115.05 86.15
N PHE A 521 96.04 114.23 85.29
CA PHE A 521 97.39 113.73 85.48
C PHE A 521 98.40 114.89 85.45
N LEU A 522 98.32 115.80 84.47
CA LEU A 522 99.20 116.97 84.40
C LEU A 522 99.05 117.91 85.60
N GLU A 523 97.82 118.15 86.09
CA GLU A 523 97.58 118.91 87.33
C GLU A 523 98.27 118.25 88.55
N ARG A 524 98.13 116.92 88.68
CA ARG A 524 98.64 116.18 89.83
C ARG A 524 100.17 115.99 89.79
N LEU A 525 100.74 115.83 88.60
CA LEU A 525 102.20 115.74 88.39
C LEU A 525 102.88 117.09 88.63
N GLY A 526 102.25 118.20 88.21
CA GLY A 526 102.69 119.56 88.56
C GLY A 526 102.62 119.85 90.06
N SER A 527 101.60 119.34 90.76
CA SER A 527 101.43 119.50 92.20
C SER A 527 102.47 118.73 93.03
N ILE A 528 102.83 117.50 92.61
CA ILE A 528 103.83 116.67 93.31
C ILE A 528 105.27 117.16 93.04
N MET A 529 105.52 117.82 91.90
CA MET A 529 106.84 118.34 91.52
C MET A 529 107.14 119.77 92.00
N LYS A 530 106.30 120.35 92.88
CA LYS A 530 106.53 121.62 93.61
C LYS A 530 107.07 122.77 92.74
N ILE A 531 106.35 123.13 91.69
CA ILE A 531 106.56 124.36 90.92
C ILE A 531 105.42 125.33 91.29
N GLU A 532 105.74 126.44 91.97
CA GLU A 532 104.74 127.42 92.41
C GLU A 532 104.46 128.49 91.34
N ASN A 533 103.16 128.69 91.09
CA ASN A 533 102.48 129.84 90.47
C ASN A 533 102.75 130.16 89.00
N ILE A 534 101.93 129.62 88.10
CA ILE A 534 101.33 130.43 87.02
C ILE A 534 99.82 130.23 87.05
N SER A 535 99.17 131.36 87.30
CA SER A 535 97.75 131.64 87.14
C SER A 535 97.20 131.08 85.83
N ASN A 536 95.95 130.65 85.90
CA ASN A 536 95.09 130.35 84.76
C ASN A 536 95.30 131.34 83.60
N ASP A 537 95.31 130.74 82.40
CA ASP A 537 95.21 131.37 81.08
C ASP A 537 96.53 131.78 80.40
N LEU A 538 97.29 130.79 79.92
CA LEU A 538 98.02 130.80 78.63
C LEU A 538 98.62 129.41 78.31
N GLY A 539 97.90 128.63 77.49
CA GLY A 539 98.47 127.78 76.42
C GLY A 539 99.25 126.49 76.76
N TYR A 540 98.76 125.38 76.22
CA TYR A 540 99.20 123.97 76.30
C TYR A 540 100.63 123.61 75.76
N GLU A 541 101.59 124.53 75.70
CA GLU A 541 102.90 124.24 75.11
C GLU A 541 104.05 124.60 76.07
N LEU A 542 104.94 123.62 76.32
CA LEU A 542 106.08 123.60 77.27
C LEU A 542 105.77 123.23 78.73
N ASN A 543 105.52 121.93 78.94
CA ASN A 543 105.83 121.22 80.18
C ASN A 543 106.09 119.67 80.09
N PRO A 544 106.23 119.00 78.91
CA PRO A 544 106.58 117.56 78.88
C PRO A 544 108.05 117.18 79.13
N ASP A 545 109.02 118.02 78.74
CA ASP A 545 110.43 117.59 78.67
C ASP A 545 111.12 117.46 80.03
N VAL A 546 110.63 118.18 81.04
CA VAL A 546 111.17 118.10 82.42
C VAL A 546 110.66 116.84 83.15
N LEU A 547 109.58 116.24 82.66
CA LEU A 547 108.91 115.09 83.28
C LEU A 547 109.39 113.74 82.77
N LEU A 548 109.85 113.68 81.51
CA LEU A 548 110.28 112.44 80.86
C LEU A 548 111.51 111.79 81.53
N GLN A 549 112.44 112.60 82.05
CA GLN A 549 113.69 112.11 82.63
C GLN A 549 113.52 111.33 83.96
N ARG A 550 112.33 111.41 84.58
CA ARG A 550 112.03 110.76 85.87
C ARG A 550 111.32 109.41 85.73
N VAL A 551 110.67 109.15 84.60
CA VAL A 551 109.81 107.97 84.37
C VAL A 551 110.62 106.72 83.95
N GLU A 552 111.84 106.88 83.43
CA GLU A 552 112.69 105.76 82.97
C GLU A 552 113.13 104.79 84.08
N GLN A 553 112.97 105.13 85.36
CA GLN A 553 113.50 104.31 86.46
C GLN A 553 112.55 103.19 86.98
N LEU A 554 111.26 103.15 86.62
CA LEU A 554 110.27 102.34 87.37
C LEU A 554 109.56 101.19 86.63
N MET A 555 109.82 100.93 85.34
CA MET A 555 109.02 99.99 84.53
C MET A 555 109.48 98.50 84.48
N LYS A 556 110.24 98.00 85.47
CA LYS A 556 111.00 96.73 85.29
C LYS A 556 110.43 95.42 85.88
N ILE A 557 109.21 95.33 86.43
CA ILE A 557 108.85 94.11 87.23
C ILE A 557 107.52 93.37 86.90
N GLU A 558 106.53 93.89 86.17
CA GLU A 558 105.21 93.20 86.07
C GLU A 558 104.83 92.73 84.65
N ASN A 559 105.34 91.58 84.17
CA ASN A 559 104.85 91.03 82.88
C ASN A 559 104.74 89.49 82.75
N ASN A 560 104.68 88.71 83.83
CA ASN A 560 104.53 87.24 83.73
C ASN A 560 103.33 86.74 84.54
N SER A 561 102.23 86.25 83.91
CA SER A 561 101.36 85.13 84.41
C SER A 561 100.02 84.88 83.65
N ILE A 562 99.92 84.87 82.30
CA ILE A 562 98.64 84.46 81.64
C ILE A 562 98.86 83.73 80.28
N ILE A 563 99.19 82.42 80.26
CA ILE A 563 99.26 81.63 78.99
C ILE A 563 98.64 80.18 78.98
N ASP A 564 98.29 79.50 80.09
CA ASP A 564 98.14 78.00 80.05
C ASP A 564 96.74 77.29 79.91
N GLN A 565 95.66 77.86 79.35
CA GLN A 565 94.31 77.21 79.36
C GLN A 565 93.69 76.67 78.03
N LYS A 566 94.39 76.58 76.88
CA LYS A 566 93.74 76.43 75.54
C LYS A 566 93.54 75.01 74.94
N THR A 567 94.04 73.90 75.51
CA THR A 567 94.22 72.63 74.74
C THR A 567 93.23 71.46 74.97
N SER A 568 92.32 71.52 75.95
CA SER A 568 91.48 70.35 76.33
C SER A 568 90.21 70.15 75.47
N THR A 569 89.69 71.21 74.84
CA THR A 569 88.33 71.21 74.26
C THR A 569 88.17 70.45 72.94
N TYR A 570 89.24 70.18 72.18
CA TYR A 570 89.14 69.69 70.79
C TYR A 570 88.96 68.15 70.65
N ASN A 571 89.37 67.35 71.64
CA ASN A 571 89.40 65.88 71.51
C ASN A 571 88.06 65.18 71.77
N LEU A 572 87.13 65.82 72.49
CA LEU A 572 85.80 65.25 72.82
C LEU A 572 84.82 65.26 71.64
N GLN A 573 84.99 66.17 70.68
CA GLN A 573 84.05 66.39 69.58
C GLN A 573 84.11 65.31 68.49
N ARG A 574 85.27 64.65 68.31
CA ARG A 574 85.51 63.68 67.22
C ARG A 574 84.90 62.29 67.46
N LYS A 575 84.68 61.89 68.72
CA LYS A 575 84.22 60.53 69.07
C LYS A 575 82.69 60.35 68.97
N ILE A 576 81.93 61.45 69.01
CA ILE A 576 80.47 61.45 68.90
C ILE A 576 80.00 61.17 67.45
N GLN A 577 80.77 61.61 66.44
CA GLN A 577 80.38 61.47 65.03
C GLN A 577 80.46 60.01 64.54
N GLN A 578 81.48 59.24 64.97
CA GLN A 578 81.67 57.85 64.53
C GLN A 578 80.59 56.87 65.03
N LEU A 579 79.98 57.13 66.19
CA LEU A 579 78.94 56.25 66.75
C LEU A 579 77.57 56.42 66.07
N LYS A 580 77.29 57.57 65.43
CA LYS A 580 76.04 57.80 64.70
C LYS A 580 75.98 57.00 63.39
N GLU A 581 77.06 56.99 62.60
CA GLU A 581 77.12 56.30 61.31
C GLU A 581 77.00 54.75 61.42
N GLN A 582 77.41 54.17 62.55
CA GLN A 582 77.23 52.73 62.78
C GLN A 582 75.78 52.32 63.09
N MET A 583 74.96 53.25 63.59
CA MET A 583 73.56 52.98 63.91
C MET A 583 72.72 52.90 62.64
N GLU A 584 72.85 53.88 61.74
CA GLU A 584 72.08 53.95 60.48
C GLU A 584 72.31 52.73 59.56
N ASN A 585 73.53 52.20 59.52
CA ASN A 585 73.84 51.02 58.71
C ASN A 585 73.12 49.74 59.21
N LYS A 586 72.87 49.61 60.52
CA LYS A 586 72.14 48.44 61.05
C LYS A 586 70.63 48.55 60.80
N ASP A 587 70.08 49.76 60.81
CA ASP A 587 68.66 49.99 60.51
C ASP A 587 68.33 49.64 59.06
N LEU A 588 69.19 50.02 58.11
CA LEU A 588 69.02 49.66 56.70
C LEU A 588 69.01 48.14 56.48
N HIS A 589 69.84 47.39 57.21
CA HIS A 589 69.92 45.93 57.08
C HIS A 589 68.66 45.24 57.62
N LEU A 590 68.10 45.73 58.72
CA LEU A 590 66.85 45.24 59.29
C LEU A 590 65.66 45.44 58.34
N ASP A 591 65.57 46.60 57.70
CA ASP A 591 64.49 46.87 56.74
C ASP A 591 64.56 45.98 55.49
N LEU A 592 65.77 45.67 55.01
CA LEU A 592 65.95 44.75 53.90
C LEU A 592 65.49 43.32 54.25
N LEU A 593 65.81 42.84 55.46
CA LEU A 593 65.40 41.53 55.95
C LEU A 593 63.88 41.43 56.11
N ARG A 594 63.23 42.47 56.66
CA ARG A 594 61.76 42.52 56.79
C ARG A 594 61.05 42.46 55.44
N LYS A 595 61.52 43.23 54.45
CA LYS A 595 60.98 43.18 53.07
C LYS A 595 61.14 41.79 52.45
N LYS A 596 62.27 41.11 52.70
CA LYS A 596 62.52 39.77 52.17
C LYS A 596 61.63 38.71 52.83
N VAL A 597 61.33 38.85 54.13
CA VAL A 597 60.38 37.98 54.84
C VAL A 597 58.97 38.18 54.29
N LEU A 598 58.49 39.41 54.17
CA LEU A 598 57.18 39.72 53.58
C LEU A 598 57.01 39.12 52.18
N ALA A 599 58.00 39.30 51.31
CA ALA A 599 57.96 38.73 49.96
C ALA A 599 57.91 37.20 49.94
N LEU A 600 58.58 36.52 50.88
CA LEU A 600 58.55 35.06 51.00
C LEU A 600 57.21 34.56 51.59
N GLU A 601 56.60 35.32 52.50
CA GLU A 601 55.28 35.01 53.07
C GLU A 601 54.16 35.17 52.02
N GLU A 602 54.19 36.24 51.23
CA GLU A 602 53.27 36.47 50.11
C GLU A 602 53.38 35.36 49.05
N GLY A 603 54.63 34.99 48.67
CA GLY A 603 54.86 33.90 47.73
C GLY A 603 54.37 32.53 48.23
N ARG A 604 54.43 32.29 49.55
CA ARG A 604 53.90 31.07 50.17
C ARG A 604 52.37 31.05 50.18
N SER A 605 51.72 32.19 50.47
CA SER A 605 50.25 32.32 50.46
C SER A 605 49.67 32.08 49.07
N ALA A 606 50.25 32.69 48.04
CA ALA A 606 49.78 32.51 46.66
C ALA A 606 49.88 31.05 46.19
N LYS A 607 50.89 30.31 46.66
CA LYS A 607 51.04 28.88 46.35
C LYS A 607 49.96 28.04 47.02
N THR A 608 49.63 28.31 48.29
CA THR A 608 48.55 27.59 48.98
C THR A 608 47.19 27.84 48.34
N ASP A 609 46.92 29.07 47.88
CA ASP A 609 45.64 29.40 47.22
C ASP A 609 45.47 28.64 45.90
N LEU A 610 46.55 28.52 45.11
CA LEU A 610 46.56 27.72 43.88
C LEU A 610 46.35 26.21 44.14
N GLU A 611 46.93 25.67 45.21
CA GLU A 611 46.71 24.26 45.59
C GLU A 611 45.24 24.00 45.96
N HIS A 612 44.58 24.91 46.67
CA HIS A 612 43.15 24.80 46.97
C HIS A 612 42.28 24.91 45.71
N GLU A 613 42.59 25.81 44.79
CA GLU A 613 41.86 25.95 43.52
C GLU A 613 41.98 24.69 42.65
N ILE A 614 43.16 24.05 42.63
CA ILE A 614 43.37 22.77 41.96
C ILE A 614 42.51 21.67 42.60
N ASP A 615 42.49 21.55 43.93
CA ASP A 615 41.68 20.54 44.63
C ASP A 615 40.17 20.75 44.38
N ASP A 616 39.70 22.00 44.38
CA ASP A 616 38.32 22.33 44.05
C ASP A 616 37.96 21.93 42.60
N HIS A 617 38.86 22.20 41.65
CA HIS A 617 38.69 21.76 40.26
C HIS A 617 38.69 20.23 40.11
N VAL A 618 39.51 19.50 40.89
CA VAL A 618 39.54 18.03 40.88
C VAL A 618 38.24 17.44 41.45
N ILE A 619 37.73 18.01 42.54
CA ILE A 619 36.44 17.59 43.13
C ILE A 619 35.30 17.86 42.15
N LEU A 620 35.28 19.04 41.51
CA LEU A 620 34.28 19.39 40.49
C LEU A 620 34.35 18.44 39.29
N SER A 621 35.55 18.15 38.79
CA SER A 621 35.77 17.20 37.69
C SER A 621 35.26 15.79 38.04
N ARG A 622 35.51 15.32 39.27
CA ARG A 622 34.99 14.02 39.75
C ARG A 622 33.46 14.01 39.83
N LYS A 623 32.83 15.08 40.33
CA LYS A 623 31.36 15.22 40.34
C LYS A 623 30.78 15.22 38.93
N MET A 624 31.39 15.95 38.01
CA MET A 624 30.96 15.98 36.61
C MET A 624 31.10 14.61 35.95
N LYS A 625 32.20 13.89 36.21
CA LYS A 625 32.40 12.52 35.73
C LYS A 625 31.31 11.56 36.22
N LEU A 626 31.00 11.58 37.52
CA LEU A 626 29.90 10.77 38.08
C LEU A 626 28.54 11.14 37.47
N LYS A 627 28.30 12.43 37.20
CA LYS A 627 27.08 12.89 36.53
C LYS A 627 27.00 12.39 35.10
N VAL A 628 28.11 12.41 34.36
CA VAL A 628 28.22 11.85 33.00
C VAL A 628 27.98 10.35 33.00
N GLU A 629 28.56 9.60 33.95
CA GLU A 629 28.32 8.15 34.09
C GLU A 629 26.85 7.85 34.39
N SER A 630 26.23 8.58 35.32
CA SER A 630 24.80 8.45 35.64
C SER A 630 23.89 8.77 34.45
N LEU A 631 24.17 9.86 33.71
CA LEU A 631 23.42 10.21 32.51
C LEU A 631 23.62 9.16 31.40
N THR A 632 24.83 8.61 31.26
CA THR A 632 25.12 7.55 30.30
C THR A 632 24.32 6.28 30.64
N GLN A 633 24.21 5.94 31.92
CA GLN A 633 23.40 4.81 32.38
C GLN A 633 21.91 5.03 32.07
N GLN A 634 21.36 6.21 32.37
CA GLN A 634 19.96 6.53 32.03
C GLN A 634 19.71 6.47 30.51
N VAL A 635 20.65 6.94 29.69
CA VAL A 635 20.56 6.82 28.23
C VAL A 635 20.53 5.36 27.79
N ASN A 636 21.32 4.50 28.42
CA ASN A 636 21.32 3.06 28.11
C ASN A 636 20.03 2.36 28.56
N GLU A 637 19.50 2.70 29.73
CA GLU A 637 18.20 2.20 30.21
C GLU A 637 17.07 2.61 29.26
N LEU A 638 17.02 3.89 28.86
CA LEU A 638 16.05 4.39 27.88
C LEU A 638 16.22 3.74 26.50
N ARG A 639 17.46 3.45 26.07
CA ARG A 639 17.70 2.69 24.83
C ARG A 639 17.16 1.27 24.92
N ASN A 640 17.34 0.59 26.05
CA ASN A 640 16.83 -0.76 26.27
C ASN A 640 15.29 -0.78 26.35
N GLU A 641 14.69 0.21 26.98
CA GLU A 641 13.23 0.37 26.99
C GLU A 641 12.71 0.62 25.57
N ASN A 642 13.41 1.45 24.78
CA ASN A 642 13.04 1.72 23.39
C ASN A 642 13.16 0.48 22.50
N THR A 643 14.19 -0.37 22.69
CA THR A 643 14.28 -1.66 21.97
C THR A 643 13.18 -2.63 22.40
N GLN A 644 12.83 -2.68 23.68
CA GLN A 644 11.72 -3.49 24.19
C GLN A 644 10.37 -3.02 23.62
N LEU A 645 10.11 -1.71 23.62
CA LEU A 645 8.90 -1.12 23.04
C LEU A 645 8.82 -1.37 21.53
N LYS A 646 9.95 -1.32 20.80
CA LYS A 646 10.00 -1.72 19.38
C LYS A 646 9.59 -3.18 19.17
N SER A 647 10.07 -4.10 20.02
CA SER A 647 9.67 -5.51 19.96
C SER A 647 8.17 -5.69 20.25
N GLN A 648 7.64 -5.01 21.27
CA GLN A 648 6.21 -5.05 21.58
C GLN A 648 5.37 -4.45 20.45
N HIS A 649 5.86 -3.40 19.79
CA HIS A 649 5.22 -2.81 18.63
C HIS A 649 5.21 -3.78 17.44
N THR A 650 6.29 -4.52 17.18
CA THR A 650 6.29 -5.56 16.14
C THR A 650 5.32 -6.69 16.47
N ASP A 651 5.26 -7.14 17.72
CA ASP A 651 4.30 -8.17 18.15
C ASP A 651 2.85 -7.68 18.00
N GLY A 652 2.58 -6.43 18.38
CA GLY A 652 1.28 -5.78 18.17
C GLY A 652 0.90 -5.68 16.69
N HIS A 653 1.86 -5.38 15.82
CA HIS A 653 1.65 -5.34 14.38
C HIS A 653 1.29 -6.74 13.81
N THR A 654 1.99 -7.79 14.25
CA THR A 654 1.64 -9.17 13.84
C THR A 654 0.25 -9.59 14.31
N LEU A 655 -0.18 -9.16 15.50
CA LEU A 655 -1.53 -9.36 16.00
C LEU A 655 -2.58 -8.60 15.18
N LYS A 656 -2.32 -7.34 14.83
CA LYS A 656 -3.19 -6.54 13.93
C LYS A 656 -3.31 -7.21 12.55
N GLY A 657 -2.21 -7.72 12.00
CA GLY A 657 -2.21 -8.46 10.74
C GLY A 657 -3.10 -9.72 10.81
N ARG A 658 -2.99 -10.50 11.88
CA ARG A 658 -3.86 -11.66 12.11
C ARG A 658 -5.34 -11.26 12.22
N LEU A 659 -5.65 -10.16 12.90
CA LEU A 659 -7.01 -9.66 13.05
C LEU A 659 -7.62 -9.26 11.70
N VAL A 660 -6.88 -8.52 10.88
CA VAL A 660 -7.30 -8.11 9.53
C VAL A 660 -7.57 -9.33 8.63
N GLU A 661 -6.74 -10.38 8.74
CA GLU A 661 -6.93 -11.61 7.97
C GLU A 661 -8.20 -12.35 8.41
N ARG A 662 -8.47 -12.41 9.72
CA ARG A 662 -9.73 -12.95 10.23
C ARG A 662 -10.93 -12.13 9.79
N GLU A 663 -10.81 -10.81 9.70
CA GLU A 663 -11.88 -9.92 9.23
C GLU A 663 -12.17 -10.11 7.73
N LYS A 664 -11.14 -10.33 6.91
CA LYS A 664 -11.29 -10.70 5.49
C LYS A 664 -12.00 -12.04 5.34
N GLU A 665 -11.64 -13.02 6.15
CA GLU A 665 -12.29 -14.34 6.15
C GLU A 665 -13.77 -14.21 6.55
N ILE A 666 -14.07 -13.45 7.59
CA ILE A 666 -15.46 -13.14 7.98
C ILE A 666 -16.22 -12.48 6.82
N ARG A 667 -15.63 -11.50 6.13
CA ARG A 667 -16.26 -10.86 4.96
C ARG A 667 -16.55 -11.85 3.84
N ARG A 668 -15.59 -12.74 3.52
CA ARG A 668 -15.80 -13.81 2.53
C ARG A 668 -16.92 -14.75 2.94
N LEU A 669 -16.94 -15.18 4.20
CA LEU A 669 -18.00 -16.04 4.73
C LEU A 669 -19.37 -15.35 4.70
N LEU A 670 -19.45 -14.05 4.97
CA LEU A 670 -20.70 -13.30 4.83
C LEU A 670 -21.17 -13.22 3.37
N GLU A 671 -20.26 -13.06 2.43
CA GLU A 671 -20.60 -13.04 0.99
C GLU A 671 -21.07 -14.41 0.50
N THR A 672 -20.43 -15.50 0.93
CA THR A 672 -20.90 -16.86 0.61
C THR A 672 -22.26 -17.15 1.24
N ILE A 673 -22.50 -16.70 2.48
CA ILE A 673 -23.83 -16.79 3.11
C ILE A 673 -24.87 -16.03 2.28
N SER A 674 -24.59 -14.80 1.84
CA SER A 674 -25.52 -14.03 1.01
C SER A 674 -25.80 -14.71 -0.34
N GLN A 675 -24.80 -15.33 -0.97
CA GLN A 675 -25.00 -16.12 -2.19
C GLN A 675 -25.88 -17.36 -1.92
N LEU A 676 -25.66 -18.04 -0.80
CA LEU A 676 -26.48 -19.18 -0.38
C LEU A 676 -27.92 -18.78 -0.05
N GLU A 677 -28.14 -17.64 0.59
CA GLU A 677 -29.47 -17.09 0.83
C GLU A 677 -30.19 -16.76 -0.49
N ASN A 678 -29.50 -16.10 -1.43
CA ASN A 678 -30.07 -15.80 -2.75
C ASN A 678 -30.43 -17.06 -3.55
N THR A 679 -29.62 -18.11 -3.47
CA THR A 679 -29.91 -19.39 -4.14
C THR A 679 -31.05 -20.13 -3.44
N ARG A 680 -31.10 -20.13 -2.11
CA ARG A 680 -32.23 -20.65 -1.32
C ARG A 680 -33.52 -19.96 -1.71
N ASP A 681 -33.54 -18.63 -1.81
CA ASP A 681 -34.75 -17.87 -2.15
C ASP A 681 -35.22 -18.17 -3.59
N LYS A 682 -34.29 -18.25 -4.55
CA LYS A 682 -34.61 -18.70 -5.92
C LYS A 682 -35.16 -20.12 -5.95
N GLN A 683 -34.58 -21.03 -5.18
CA GLN A 683 -35.07 -22.41 -5.08
C GLN A 683 -36.43 -22.47 -4.40
N ALA A 684 -36.68 -21.68 -3.36
CA ALA A 684 -37.97 -21.60 -2.69
C ALA A 684 -39.07 -21.11 -3.64
N VAL A 685 -38.79 -20.08 -4.45
CA VAL A 685 -39.72 -19.62 -5.51
C VAL A 685 -39.96 -20.74 -6.53
N LYS A 686 -38.92 -21.44 -6.97
CA LYS A 686 -39.06 -22.55 -7.92
C LYS A 686 -39.91 -23.69 -7.34
N ILE A 687 -39.70 -24.05 -6.08
CA ILE A 687 -40.49 -25.06 -5.37
C ILE A 687 -41.96 -24.61 -5.31
N SER A 688 -42.24 -23.36 -4.91
CA SER A 688 -43.59 -22.80 -4.90
C SER A 688 -44.25 -22.89 -6.28
N THR A 689 -43.54 -22.49 -7.35
CA THR A 689 -44.09 -22.56 -8.71
C THR A 689 -44.35 -23.99 -9.18
N LEU A 690 -43.53 -24.96 -8.76
CA LEU A 690 -43.74 -26.37 -9.07
C LEU A 690 -44.90 -26.95 -8.25
N GLN A 691 -45.06 -26.54 -7.00
CA GLN A 691 -46.23 -26.89 -6.18
C GLN A 691 -47.51 -26.36 -6.82
N ASP A 692 -47.54 -25.11 -7.28
CA ASP A 692 -48.70 -24.54 -7.98
C ASP A 692 -49.02 -25.30 -9.27
N ARG A 693 -48.00 -25.66 -10.07
CA ARG A 693 -48.20 -26.48 -11.28
C ARG A 693 -48.70 -27.88 -10.96
N MET A 694 -48.20 -28.49 -9.89
CA MET A 694 -48.65 -29.80 -9.43
C MET A 694 -50.11 -29.72 -8.99
N HIS A 695 -50.50 -28.70 -8.22
CA HIS A 695 -51.89 -28.46 -7.86
C HIS A 695 -52.81 -28.27 -9.08
N ILE A 696 -52.37 -27.54 -10.11
CA ILE A 696 -53.13 -27.39 -11.35
C ILE A 696 -53.32 -28.74 -12.06
N VAL A 697 -52.27 -29.55 -12.14
CA VAL A 697 -52.35 -30.89 -12.76
C VAL A 697 -53.22 -31.84 -11.91
N ASP A 698 -53.10 -31.80 -10.60
CA ASP A 698 -53.95 -32.58 -9.69
C ASP A 698 -55.43 -32.18 -9.82
N ASP A 699 -55.72 -30.88 -9.91
CA ASP A 699 -57.08 -30.39 -10.14
C ASP A 699 -57.63 -30.84 -11.51
N ASP A 700 -56.83 -30.79 -12.57
CA ASP A 700 -57.25 -31.22 -13.90
C ASP A 700 -57.41 -32.75 -14.00
N THR A 701 -56.52 -33.52 -13.38
CA THR A 701 -56.66 -34.98 -13.28
C THR A 701 -57.88 -35.36 -12.44
N ASN A 702 -58.14 -34.66 -11.34
CA ASN A 702 -59.34 -34.89 -10.54
C ASN A 702 -60.62 -34.51 -11.30
N ARG A 703 -60.62 -33.40 -12.06
CA ARG A 703 -61.74 -33.03 -12.95
C ARG A 703 -62.01 -34.09 -14.02
N THR A 704 -60.96 -34.59 -14.67
CA THR A 704 -61.09 -35.64 -15.70
C THR A 704 -61.53 -36.96 -15.08
N LEU A 705 -61.03 -37.31 -13.88
CA LEU A 705 -61.47 -38.48 -13.13
C LEU A 705 -62.96 -38.38 -12.79
N ILE A 706 -63.40 -37.27 -12.18
CA ILE A 706 -64.82 -37.01 -11.86
C ILE A 706 -65.68 -37.07 -13.14
N SER A 707 -65.22 -36.47 -14.25
CA SER A 707 -65.94 -36.53 -15.52
C SER A 707 -66.05 -37.96 -16.06
N SER A 708 -64.97 -38.75 -15.96
CA SER A 708 -64.96 -40.15 -16.39
C SER A 708 -65.81 -41.04 -15.48
N ASP A 709 -65.78 -40.84 -14.16
CA ASP A 709 -66.63 -41.54 -13.19
C ASP A 709 -68.11 -41.21 -13.45
N ASN A 710 -68.44 -39.95 -13.75
CA ASN A 710 -69.78 -39.56 -14.15
C ASN A 710 -70.21 -40.22 -15.48
N ALA A 711 -69.32 -40.32 -16.46
CA ALA A 711 -69.58 -41.03 -17.71
C ALA A 711 -69.79 -42.54 -17.48
N VAL A 712 -68.94 -43.18 -16.67
CA VAL A 712 -69.06 -44.59 -16.28
C VAL A 712 -70.34 -44.84 -15.51
N ARG A 713 -70.72 -43.96 -14.57
CA ARG A 713 -72.00 -44.02 -13.85
C ARG A 713 -73.18 -43.92 -14.81
N THR A 714 -73.12 -43.00 -15.77
CA THR A 714 -74.17 -42.84 -16.80
C THR A 714 -74.29 -44.10 -17.64
N LEU A 715 -73.19 -44.59 -18.20
CA LEU A 715 -73.15 -45.84 -18.98
C LEU A 715 -73.56 -47.05 -18.14
N SER A 716 -73.21 -47.10 -16.85
CA SER A 716 -73.63 -48.17 -15.94
C SER A 716 -75.13 -48.13 -15.67
N ASN A 717 -75.71 -46.93 -15.54
CA ASN A 717 -77.15 -46.76 -15.40
C ASN A 717 -77.88 -47.14 -16.70
N GLU A 718 -77.36 -46.74 -17.86
CA GLU A 718 -77.87 -47.15 -19.17
C GLU A 718 -77.77 -48.67 -19.35
N LEU A 719 -76.65 -49.29 -19.01
CA LEU A 719 -76.45 -50.74 -19.07
C LEU A 719 -77.43 -51.45 -18.13
N ARG A 720 -77.66 -50.93 -16.93
CA ARG A 720 -78.64 -51.49 -15.99
C ARG A 720 -80.06 -51.37 -16.53
N PHE A 721 -80.39 -50.26 -17.18
CA PHE A 721 -81.67 -50.04 -17.85
C PHE A 721 -81.86 -50.99 -19.05
N LEU A 722 -80.84 -51.12 -19.91
CA LEU A 722 -80.80 -52.05 -21.04
C LEU A 722 -80.91 -53.50 -20.59
N LYS A 723 -80.21 -53.89 -19.52
CA LYS A 723 -80.32 -55.22 -18.91
C LYS A 723 -81.73 -55.47 -18.38
N GLY A 724 -82.34 -54.49 -17.71
CA GLY A 724 -83.74 -54.59 -17.26
C GLY A 724 -84.71 -54.73 -18.44
N SER A 725 -84.51 -53.95 -19.50
CA SER A 725 -85.31 -54.03 -20.72
C SER A 725 -85.14 -55.38 -21.44
N LEU A 726 -83.91 -55.88 -21.53
CA LEU A 726 -83.61 -57.20 -22.09
C LEU A 726 -84.27 -58.31 -21.27
N GLN A 727 -84.17 -58.25 -19.94
CA GLN A 727 -84.82 -59.22 -19.07
C GLN A 727 -86.35 -59.22 -19.26
N GLN A 728 -86.98 -58.06 -19.40
CA GLN A 728 -88.41 -57.98 -19.73
C GLN A 728 -88.73 -58.61 -21.09
N VAL A 729 -87.87 -58.41 -22.10
CA VAL A 729 -88.03 -59.05 -23.42
C VAL A 729 -87.88 -60.57 -23.31
N THR A 730 -86.88 -61.06 -22.57
CA THR A 730 -86.68 -62.49 -22.33
C THR A 730 -87.83 -63.12 -21.54
N GLU A 731 -88.34 -62.45 -20.51
CA GLU A 731 -89.54 -62.90 -19.78
C GLU A 731 -90.77 -62.95 -20.70
N ARG A 732 -90.95 -61.94 -21.57
CA ARG A 732 -92.02 -61.93 -22.57
C ARG A 732 -91.84 -63.04 -23.62
N GLU A 733 -90.62 -63.27 -24.09
CA GLU A 733 -90.29 -64.36 -25.01
C GLU A 733 -90.56 -65.71 -24.37
N GLN A 734 -90.15 -65.92 -23.11
CA GLN A 734 -90.43 -67.14 -22.38
C GLN A 734 -91.94 -67.36 -22.24
N GLN A 735 -92.72 -66.32 -21.90
CA GLN A 735 -94.18 -66.40 -21.88
C GLN A 735 -94.77 -66.81 -23.24
N LEU A 736 -94.22 -66.30 -24.35
CA LEU A 736 -94.64 -66.68 -25.70
C LEU A 736 -94.25 -68.13 -26.04
N LEU A 737 -93.07 -68.59 -25.61
CA LEU A 737 -92.63 -69.98 -25.77
C LEU A 737 -93.47 -70.94 -24.91
N ASP A 738 -93.78 -70.56 -23.67
CA ASP A 738 -94.66 -71.32 -22.78
C ASP A 738 -96.08 -71.39 -23.35
N PHE A 739 -96.57 -70.27 -23.92
CA PHE A 739 -97.84 -70.22 -24.63
C PHE A 739 -97.82 -71.10 -25.88
N ARG A 740 -96.76 -71.05 -26.69
CA ARG A 740 -96.54 -71.92 -27.86
C ARG A 740 -96.52 -73.39 -27.44
N ALA A 741 -95.82 -73.74 -26.36
CA ALA A 741 -95.75 -75.11 -25.83
C ALA A 741 -97.10 -75.57 -25.26
N LEU A 742 -97.86 -74.68 -24.62
CA LEU A 742 -99.22 -74.95 -24.17
C LEU A 742 -100.14 -75.26 -25.35
N ILE A 743 -100.11 -74.44 -26.41
CA ILE A 743 -100.88 -74.69 -27.63
C ILE A 743 -100.48 -76.01 -28.28
N ALA A 744 -99.19 -76.26 -28.46
CA ALA A 744 -98.70 -77.52 -29.05
C ALA A 744 -99.23 -78.74 -28.26
N ARG A 745 -99.16 -78.69 -26.92
CA ARG A 745 -99.71 -79.72 -26.04
C ARG A 745 -101.23 -79.85 -26.14
N MET A 746 -101.99 -78.75 -26.23
CA MET A 746 -103.44 -78.78 -26.46
C MET A 746 -103.81 -79.41 -27.81
N LEU A 747 -102.96 -79.29 -28.82
CA LEU A 747 -103.16 -79.87 -30.15
C LEU A 747 -102.64 -81.32 -30.27
N GLY A 748 -102.25 -81.94 -29.16
CA GLY A 748 -101.67 -83.29 -29.14
C GLY A 748 -100.36 -83.41 -29.92
N LEU A 749 -99.62 -82.32 -30.06
CA LEU A 749 -98.24 -82.31 -30.55
C LEU A 749 -97.32 -82.53 -29.35
N ASP A 750 -96.36 -83.46 -29.46
CA ASP A 750 -95.46 -83.77 -28.36
C ASP A 750 -94.57 -82.56 -28.05
N ALA A 751 -94.77 -81.97 -26.87
CA ALA A 751 -94.03 -80.78 -26.41
C ALA A 751 -92.55 -81.10 -26.09
N LYS A 752 -92.12 -82.37 -26.11
CA LYS A 752 -90.73 -82.77 -25.84
C LYS A 752 -89.80 -82.64 -27.05
N THR A 753 -90.32 -82.47 -28.26
CA THR A 753 -89.54 -82.14 -29.45
C THR A 753 -89.63 -80.64 -29.72
N LEU A 754 -88.55 -79.90 -29.46
CA LEU A 754 -88.46 -78.45 -29.70
C LEU A 754 -88.62 -78.04 -31.18
N SER A 755 -88.75 -79.02 -32.09
CA SER A 755 -88.78 -78.86 -33.55
C SER A 755 -90.16 -79.01 -34.17
N VAL A 756 -91.26 -78.74 -33.45
CA VAL A 756 -92.57 -78.61 -34.11
C VAL A 756 -92.60 -77.28 -34.87
N PRO A 757 -92.58 -77.25 -36.21
CA PRO A 757 -92.58 -76.01 -36.95
C PRO A 757 -93.92 -75.28 -36.75
N ASP A 758 -93.90 -73.95 -36.69
CA ASP A 758 -95.13 -73.17 -36.43
C ASP A 758 -96.23 -73.43 -37.47
N TYR A 759 -95.87 -73.81 -38.70
CA TYR A 759 -96.84 -74.20 -39.72
C TYR A 759 -97.64 -75.47 -39.35
N GLU A 760 -97.09 -76.42 -38.59
CA GLU A 760 -97.82 -77.63 -38.17
C GLU A 760 -98.81 -77.33 -37.03
N ILE A 761 -98.39 -76.48 -36.09
CA ILE A 761 -99.27 -75.95 -35.02
C ILE A 761 -100.41 -75.17 -35.68
N THR A 762 -100.09 -74.27 -36.60
CA THR A 762 -101.05 -73.46 -37.35
C THR A 762 -101.98 -74.35 -38.18
N ALA A 763 -101.47 -75.32 -38.93
CA ALA A 763 -102.29 -76.23 -39.76
C ALA A 763 -103.17 -77.19 -38.93
N ARG A 764 -102.80 -77.54 -37.68
CA ARG A 764 -103.67 -78.31 -36.77
C ARG A 764 -104.71 -77.43 -36.09
N LEU A 765 -104.35 -76.21 -35.69
CA LEU A 765 -105.31 -75.21 -35.24
C LEU A 765 -106.35 -74.92 -36.33
N GLU A 766 -105.92 -74.70 -37.56
CA GLU A 766 -106.79 -74.50 -38.72
C GLU A 766 -107.67 -75.72 -38.99
N ARG A 767 -107.17 -76.96 -38.81
CA ARG A 767 -107.97 -78.20 -38.89
C ARG A 767 -108.99 -78.35 -37.76
N LEU A 768 -108.64 -78.01 -36.53
CA LEU A 768 -109.58 -77.98 -35.41
C LEU A 768 -110.63 -76.86 -35.58
N LEU A 769 -110.21 -75.69 -36.07
CA LEU A 769 -111.09 -74.58 -36.41
C LEU A 769 -112.01 -74.92 -37.60
N THR A 770 -111.60 -75.77 -38.54
CA THR A 770 -112.47 -76.25 -39.64
C THR A 770 -113.41 -77.39 -39.23
N VAL A 771 -113.10 -78.15 -38.17
CA VAL A 771 -114.02 -79.15 -37.57
C VAL A 771 -115.01 -78.49 -36.57
N VAL A 772 -114.67 -77.30 -36.05
CA VAL A 772 -115.52 -76.49 -35.14
C VAL A 772 -116.23 -75.35 -35.89
N GLN A 773 -116.90 -75.68 -37.00
CA GLN A 773 -118.05 -74.90 -37.46
C GLN A 773 -119.24 -75.86 -37.61
N PRO A 774 -120.12 -75.88 -36.60
CA PRO A 774 -121.18 -74.88 -36.57
C PRO A 774 -121.30 -74.18 -35.22
N THR A 775 -121.71 -72.91 -35.26
CA THR A 775 -122.26 -72.17 -34.11
C THR A 775 -121.27 -71.72 -33.03
N MET A 776 -120.35 -70.84 -33.40
CA MET A 776 -119.94 -69.73 -32.52
C MET A 776 -119.87 -68.46 -33.38
N VAL A 777 -121.00 -67.78 -33.49
CA VAL A 777 -121.01 -66.34 -33.75
C VAL A 777 -120.62 -65.66 -32.42
N VAL A 778 -120.08 -64.45 -32.51
CA VAL A 778 -119.83 -63.45 -31.44
C VAL A 778 -118.36 -63.47 -30.93
N PRO A 779 -117.69 -62.32 -30.73
CA PRO A 779 -117.45 -61.20 -31.64
C PRO A 779 -115.98 -60.71 -31.48
N MET A 780 -115.10 -60.80 -32.48
CA MET A 780 -113.87 -60.00 -32.44
C MET A 780 -114.21 -58.63 -33.05
N LEU A 781 -114.93 -57.77 -32.31
CA LEU A 781 -114.30 -56.72 -31.51
C LEU A 781 -113.16 -56.07 -32.31
N GLN A 782 -113.55 -55.13 -33.16
CA GLN A 782 -112.82 -53.88 -33.28
C GLN A 782 -112.63 -53.32 -31.87
N LEU A 783 -111.38 -53.02 -31.51
CA LEU A 783 -110.85 -52.03 -30.54
C LEU A 783 -109.53 -52.57 -29.93
N PRO A 784 -108.60 -51.70 -29.46
CA PRO A 784 -108.64 -50.25 -29.44
C PRO A 784 -107.42 -49.56 -30.08
N SER A 785 -107.72 -48.48 -30.77
CA SER A 785 -106.94 -47.25 -30.82
C SER A 785 -106.68 -46.69 -29.41
N SER A 786 -105.40 -46.48 -29.08
CA SER A 786 -104.89 -45.43 -28.18
C SER A 786 -103.36 -45.43 -28.33
N THR A 787 -102.70 -44.55 -29.08
CA THR A 787 -102.46 -43.14 -28.76
C THR A 787 -102.39 -42.85 -27.26
N THR A 788 -101.39 -43.41 -26.58
CA THR A 788 -100.83 -42.78 -25.38
C THR A 788 -99.61 -41.93 -25.78
N LYS A 789 -99.93 -40.68 -26.11
CA LYS A 789 -99.22 -39.49 -25.64
C LYS A 789 -97.69 -39.63 -25.53
N SER A 790 -96.97 -39.32 -26.60
CA SER A 790 -95.78 -38.49 -26.42
C SER A 790 -96.30 -37.07 -26.17
N PRO A 791 -96.09 -36.48 -24.99
CA PRO A 791 -96.45 -35.08 -24.77
C PRO A 791 -95.51 -34.21 -25.60
N ASN A 792 -96.15 -33.36 -26.40
CA ASN A 792 -95.53 -32.22 -27.04
C ASN A 792 -95.33 -31.12 -25.97
N ILE A 793 -94.15 -30.48 -26.00
CA ILE A 793 -93.88 -29.05 -25.72
C ILE A 793 -93.75 -28.64 -24.22
N PRO A 794 -92.76 -27.77 -23.87
CA PRO A 794 -92.24 -26.71 -24.73
C PRO A 794 -90.76 -26.71 -25.11
N GLN A 795 -90.57 -26.38 -26.39
CA GLN A 795 -89.52 -25.49 -26.85
C GLN A 795 -89.72 -24.07 -26.27
N GLN A 796 -88.68 -23.51 -25.68
CA GLN A 796 -88.24 -22.12 -25.91
C GLN A 796 -86.70 -22.22 -25.97
N GLN A 797 -86.08 -22.21 -27.15
CA GLN A 797 -85.61 -21.04 -27.90
C GLN A 797 -84.78 -20.05 -27.06
N GLN A 798 -83.64 -19.66 -27.64
CA GLN A 798 -82.78 -18.52 -27.29
C GLN A 798 -81.80 -18.80 -26.13
N GLN A 799 -80.53 -18.39 -26.13
CA GLN A 799 -79.72 -17.51 -26.98
C GLN A 799 -78.28 -17.58 -26.42
N GLN A 800 -77.23 -17.54 -27.24
CA GLN A 800 -76.06 -16.71 -26.88
C GLN A 800 -76.53 -15.24 -26.91
N PRO A 801 -75.99 -14.22 -26.20
CA PRO A 801 -74.58 -13.96 -25.76
C PRO A 801 -74.56 -13.15 -24.41
N PRO A 802 -73.89 -11.99 -24.17
CA PRO A 802 -72.54 -11.45 -24.44
C PRO A 802 -71.81 -10.89 -23.18
N TYR A 803 -70.63 -10.30 -23.39
CA TYR A 803 -70.02 -9.24 -22.56
C TYR A 803 -71.01 -8.15 -22.09
N ASN A 804 -70.86 -7.61 -20.87
CA ASN A 804 -70.26 -6.29 -20.55
C ASN A 804 -70.76 -5.65 -19.22
N ASN A 805 -69.80 -5.13 -18.44
CA ASN A 805 -69.77 -3.90 -17.65
C ASN A 805 -70.88 -3.44 -16.66
N ARG A 806 -70.40 -3.20 -15.41
CA ARG A 806 -70.44 -1.91 -14.66
C ARG A 806 -71.70 -1.56 -13.84
N HIS A 807 -71.46 -1.25 -12.56
CA HIS A 807 -71.84 -0.06 -11.74
C HIS A 807 -71.89 -0.51 -10.25
N GLN A 808 -70.98 -0.07 -9.38
CA GLN A 808 -70.94 1.20 -8.63
C GLN A 808 -72.23 1.55 -7.86
N HIS A 809 -72.16 1.42 -6.52
CA HIS A 809 -72.47 2.43 -5.49
C HIS A 809 -71.89 1.92 -4.15
N GLN A 810 -70.93 2.58 -3.49
CA GLN A 810 -70.97 3.84 -2.72
C GLN A 810 -71.90 3.81 -1.49
N HIS A 811 -71.30 3.78 -0.29
CA HIS A 811 -71.43 4.74 0.84
C HIS A 811 -70.43 4.28 1.94
N GLN A 812 -69.35 5.01 2.23
CA GLN A 812 -69.19 6.13 3.20
C GLN A 812 -69.50 5.77 4.67
N HIS A 813 -68.48 5.73 5.54
CA HIS A 813 -68.19 6.78 6.54
C HIS A 813 -66.99 6.47 7.47
N HIS A 814 -66.11 7.47 7.56
CA HIS A 814 -65.34 8.06 8.70
C HIS A 814 -64.48 7.17 9.64
N HIS A 815 -63.17 7.41 9.74
CA HIS A 815 -62.46 8.41 10.59
C HIS A 815 -62.52 8.10 12.09
N HIS A 816 -61.39 7.71 12.70
CA HIS A 816 -60.74 8.39 13.84
C HIS A 816 -59.49 7.62 14.32
N GLN A 817 -58.38 8.35 14.48
CA GLN A 817 -57.38 8.05 15.53
C GLN A 817 -58.01 8.36 16.91
N PRO A 818 -57.47 7.84 18.03
CA PRO A 818 -56.44 8.62 18.72
C PRO A 818 -55.35 7.76 19.41
N ALA A 819 -54.38 8.50 19.94
CA ALA A 819 -53.13 8.05 20.51
C ALA A 819 -53.22 7.71 22.02
N THR A 820 -52.09 7.18 22.51
CA THR A 820 -51.44 7.42 23.82
C THR A 820 -51.79 6.62 25.10
N HIS A 821 -50.67 6.11 25.67
CA HIS A 821 -50.23 6.14 27.08
C HIS A 821 -50.53 4.98 28.04
N SER A 822 -49.51 4.13 28.19
CA SER A 822 -48.64 4.05 29.39
C SER A 822 -48.63 2.75 30.22
N ALA A 823 -47.39 2.33 30.49
CA ALA A 823 -46.81 2.08 31.82
C ALA A 823 -46.64 0.63 32.33
N LEU A 824 -45.48 0.47 32.99
CA LEU A 824 -45.01 -0.58 33.92
C LEU A 824 -44.46 -1.86 33.25
N GLY A 825 -43.27 -2.39 33.55
CA GLY A 825 -42.22 -2.01 34.49
C GLY A 825 -41.27 -3.20 34.76
N ARG A 826 -39.99 -2.88 35.01
CA ARG A 826 -39.04 -3.52 35.96
C ARG A 826 -38.48 -4.96 35.75
N ARG A 827 -37.15 -4.97 35.93
CA ARG A 827 -36.27 -5.98 36.60
C ARG A 827 -36.02 -7.28 35.82
N ARG A 828 -34.94 -8.03 36.00
CA ARG A 828 -33.61 -7.96 36.64
C ARG A 828 -32.87 -9.19 36.06
N SER A 829 -31.54 -9.22 36.20
CA SER A 829 -30.67 -10.38 36.00
C SER A 829 -31.17 -11.68 36.65
N PRO A 830 -30.61 -12.83 36.24
CA PRO A 830 -29.68 -13.50 37.16
C PRO A 830 -28.48 -14.19 36.48
N SER A 831 -27.37 -14.22 37.22
CA SER A 831 -26.28 -15.21 37.06
C SER A 831 -26.70 -16.56 37.65
N PRO A 832 -25.90 -17.61 37.44
CA PRO A 832 -25.43 -18.38 38.59
C PRO A 832 -23.93 -18.70 38.58
N VAL A 833 -23.49 -19.08 39.78
CA VAL A 833 -22.14 -19.25 40.31
C VAL A 833 -21.71 -20.72 40.31
N SER A 834 -20.43 -20.98 40.03
CA SER A 834 -19.52 -21.96 40.67
C SER A 834 -18.13 -21.81 40.03
N ARG A 835 -16.95 -22.03 40.63
CA ARG A 835 -16.37 -22.03 41.99
C ARG A 835 -14.90 -22.53 41.80
N ARG A 836 -13.89 -21.81 42.31
CA ARG A 836 -12.50 -22.24 42.69
C ARG A 836 -11.61 -22.90 41.60
N THR A 837 -10.33 -22.56 41.43
CA THR A 837 -9.22 -22.45 42.41
C THR A 837 -8.09 -21.49 41.95
N GLU A 838 -7.49 -20.76 42.93
CA GLU A 838 -6.03 -20.49 43.17
C GLU A 838 -5.08 -20.11 42.01
N ALA A 839 -4.05 -19.26 42.11
CA ALA A 839 -3.52 -18.32 43.11
C ALA A 839 -2.36 -17.52 42.43
N ASN A 840 -2.01 -16.37 43.02
CA ASN A 840 -0.72 -15.66 42.94
C ASN A 840 -0.23 -15.04 41.61
N ASN A 841 -0.27 -13.71 41.49
CA ASN A 841 0.87 -12.86 41.91
C ASN A 841 0.55 -11.35 41.85
N ARG A 842 1.04 -10.64 42.88
CA ARG A 842 0.91 -9.20 43.14
C ARG A 842 2.15 -8.45 42.62
N ALA A 843 1.94 -7.21 42.14
CA ALA A 843 2.70 -5.99 42.49
C ALA A 843 2.07 -4.82 41.69
N ARG A 844 1.16 -4.00 42.24
CA ARG A 844 1.35 -2.78 43.06
C ARG A 844 2.31 -1.73 42.48
N SER A 845 1.67 -0.76 41.83
CA SER A 845 2.07 0.63 41.62
C SER A 845 2.24 1.40 42.93
N LEU A 846 3.28 2.25 43.03
CA LEU A 846 3.33 3.39 43.95
C LEU A 846 4.08 4.55 43.29
N SER A 847 3.51 5.75 43.39
CA SER A 847 4.12 7.05 43.13
C SER A 847 4.21 7.82 44.48
N PRO A 848 4.78 9.04 44.55
CA PRO A 848 6.09 9.30 45.14
C PRO A 848 6.01 10.05 46.48
N LEU A 849 6.99 9.83 47.35
CA LEU A 849 7.15 10.57 48.61
C LEU A 849 8.16 11.72 48.47
N HIS A 850 7.68 12.88 48.89
CA HIS A 850 8.39 14.10 49.26
C HIS A 850 9.46 13.81 50.34
N ILE A 851 10.69 14.29 50.15
CA ILE A 851 11.65 14.49 51.25
C ILE A 851 12.25 15.89 51.07
N GLY A 852 11.91 16.77 52.02
CA GLY A 852 12.61 18.03 52.23
C GLY A 852 13.93 17.78 52.95
N ILE A 853 14.96 18.53 52.58
CA ILE A 853 16.26 18.54 53.24
C ILE A 853 16.42 19.91 53.90
N ASP A 854 16.63 19.87 55.22
CA ASP A 854 16.94 20.98 56.10
C ASP A 854 18.41 21.43 55.89
N PRO A 855 18.72 22.74 55.75
CA PRO A 855 20.07 23.20 55.47
C PRO A 855 20.80 23.54 56.77
N ARG A 856 21.45 22.56 57.41
CA ARG A 856 22.46 22.79 58.47
C ARG A 856 23.20 21.50 58.86
N THR A 857 24.19 21.10 58.07
CA THR A 857 25.38 20.41 58.61
C THR A 857 26.51 20.46 57.59
N TYR A 858 27.70 20.78 58.11
CA TYR A 858 28.98 21.03 57.45
C TYR A 858 29.43 19.95 56.47
#